data_AF-A0A368BTG6-F1
#
_entry.id   AF-A0A368BTG6-F1
#
_cell.length_a   1.000
_cell.length_b   1.000
_cell.length_c   1.000
_cell.angle_alpha   90.00
_cell.angle_beta   90.00
_cell.angle_gamma   90.00
#
_symmetry.space_group_name_H-M   'P 1'
#
loop_
_entity.id
_entity.type
_entity.pdbx_description
1 polymer ?
#
loop_
_entity_poly.entity_id
_entity_poly.type
_entity_poly.pdbx_seq_one_letter_code
_entity_poly.pdbx_strand_id
1 'polypeptide(L)'
;MIPRIALLVFLLGSSLLSGADYRFSLDGRTLDPGILPVAGTRKGDLVPGDIGRVGPFPFVLGLPGHYQFQFGGVDKTKLICRIDQAPPRCVAVKITESQHHPGRKPVLLNPLAAMTVEERAQIRGILIDADAADWHEILKTEGLDWHRTALSLDYQYDGQDHRLLPELPSDLRYLSISCEGVTGLKEISSLKENNKLHFLDLRLYDQSVDLSSICTNPDLVNLSISGGSLESVNELAGLSGIKFLKLRRTENLHSIDFVSAMPELRVFKVDSTAVTDLRPLSGCLQLRLLSASSTPVKHLPDGRNLAYLRDVRVLDTPPATRENEAATLQKASPASTVQASWEDALRAGLVRADRLSLSTISDQRQHDRHRDSPVEIQGTENVQKLISTMRVTPRNSGSYRMSKSDYQLDFYEGERLVATMGLHHGRFLRWHRGRWPGDAELTIPAARPLCDLLASGGHEEPQRELRQAIARKRARVKNWDPSIRSFEKVDQESPPSKNSILLTGSSSIRKWNLKESFPGKPMINRGFGGSELSDAILYFDRIVLPHRPRVIFLYAGDNDIERGKSAQQVVEDYKAYSRLIRQKVPGTKLGFIAIKPSIKRWHLWPEMAMANRIIQSICETEENSYYIDIVSPMLNSEGLLHGDLFAKDRLHLSEKGYQAWTRVLSRWLEQHDPGP
;
A
#
# COMPACT_ATOMS: atom_id res chain seq x y z
N MET A 1 -30.79 -42.50 -51.24
CA MET A 1 -31.67 -41.35 -51.49
C MET A 1 -31.87 -40.61 -50.18
N ILE A 2 -31.33 -39.40 -50.12
CA ILE A 2 -31.31 -38.51 -48.95
C ILE A 2 -32.54 -37.62 -49.01
N PRO A 3 -33.22 -37.33 -47.87
CA PRO A 3 -33.91 -36.06 -47.76
C PRO A 3 -33.50 -35.28 -46.50
N ARG A 4 -32.82 -34.15 -46.76
CA ARG A 4 -33.02 -32.82 -46.17
C ARG A 4 -33.65 -32.76 -44.76
N ILE A 5 -32.82 -32.79 -43.72
CA ILE A 5 -32.99 -31.97 -42.51
C ILE A 5 -31.62 -31.41 -42.13
N ALA A 6 -31.23 -30.34 -42.82
CA ALA A 6 -30.23 -29.40 -42.37
C ALA A 6 -30.85 -28.03 -42.58
N LEU A 7 -30.58 -27.10 -41.66
CA LEU A 7 -31.02 -25.69 -41.67
C LEU A 7 -32.32 -25.36 -40.90
N LEU A 8 -32.35 -25.59 -39.58
CA LEU A 8 -33.15 -24.76 -38.64
C LEU A 8 -32.80 -25.00 -37.15
N VAL A 9 -31.57 -24.69 -36.71
CA VAL A 9 -31.24 -24.60 -35.25
C VAL A 9 -30.41 -23.35 -34.89
N PHE A 10 -30.01 -22.52 -35.85
CA PHE A 10 -29.55 -21.16 -35.56
C PHE A 10 -30.76 -20.23 -35.55
N LEU A 11 -30.99 -19.52 -34.45
CA LEU A 11 -32.10 -18.59 -34.15
C LEU A 11 -33.30 -19.22 -33.40
N LEU A 12 -33.09 -19.60 -32.15
CA LEU A 12 -34.06 -19.43 -31.06
C LEU A 12 -33.26 -19.41 -29.75
N GLY A 13 -33.49 -18.37 -28.95
CA GLY A 13 -32.67 -18.00 -27.81
C GLY A 13 -32.47 -19.13 -26.81
N SER A 14 -31.19 -19.44 -26.56
CA SER A 14 -30.71 -20.15 -25.38
C SER A 14 -30.81 -19.25 -24.13
N SER A 15 -32.01 -18.76 -23.84
CA SER A 15 -32.38 -18.11 -22.58
C SER A 15 -33.15 -19.05 -21.64
N LEU A 16 -33.02 -20.37 -21.85
CA LEU A 16 -33.63 -21.41 -21.02
C LEU A 16 -32.57 -22.48 -20.66
N LEU A 17 -31.58 -22.05 -19.88
CA LEU A 17 -30.73 -22.81 -18.94
C LEU A 17 -29.76 -21.80 -18.30
N SER A 18 -30.27 -20.73 -17.70
CA SER A 18 -29.45 -19.82 -16.90
C SER A 18 -29.20 -20.44 -15.51
N GLY A 19 -27.95 -20.87 -15.27
CA GLY A 19 -27.34 -20.93 -13.95
C GLY A 19 -27.62 -22.19 -13.12
N ALA A 20 -26.85 -23.25 -13.31
CA ALA A 20 -26.49 -24.08 -12.17
C ALA A 20 -25.43 -23.28 -11.38
N ASP A 21 -25.84 -22.67 -10.26
CA ASP A 21 -24.99 -21.74 -9.52
C ASP A 21 -23.93 -22.48 -8.70
N TYR A 22 -22.66 -22.15 -8.93
CA TYR A 22 -21.57 -22.52 -8.02
C TYR A 22 -21.77 -21.82 -6.68
N ARG A 23 -21.80 -22.60 -5.60
CA ARG A 23 -21.84 -22.09 -4.23
C ARG A 23 -20.68 -22.69 -3.45
N PHE A 24 -20.07 -21.90 -2.58
CA PHE A 24 -18.93 -22.34 -1.78
C PHE A 24 -19.16 -22.04 -0.31
N SER A 25 -18.83 -23.00 0.55
CA SER A 25 -18.80 -22.81 2.00
C SER A 25 -17.60 -23.51 2.62
N LEU A 26 -17.13 -22.99 3.75
CA LEU A 26 -16.09 -23.57 4.59
C LEU A 26 -16.65 -23.64 6.01
N ASP A 27 -16.68 -24.85 6.58
CA ASP A 27 -17.24 -25.11 7.92
C ASP A 27 -18.65 -24.52 8.09
N GLY A 28 -19.48 -24.65 7.05
CA GLY A 28 -20.87 -24.18 7.03
C GLY A 28 -21.06 -22.68 6.77
N ARG A 29 -19.98 -21.90 6.61
CA ARG A 29 -20.05 -20.45 6.31
C ARG A 29 -19.76 -20.18 4.85
N THR A 30 -20.46 -19.23 4.24
CA THR A 30 -20.20 -18.82 2.85
C THR A 30 -18.72 -18.43 2.67
N LEU A 31 -18.12 -18.94 1.60
CA LEU A 31 -16.72 -18.72 1.24
C LEU A 31 -16.66 -18.12 -0.17
N ASP A 32 -15.67 -17.28 -0.42
CA ASP A 32 -15.19 -17.00 -1.78
C ASP A 32 -13.79 -17.59 -1.95
N PRO A 33 -13.65 -18.67 -2.73
CA PRO A 33 -12.39 -19.35 -2.92
C PRO A 33 -11.45 -18.63 -3.89
N GLY A 34 -11.76 -17.39 -4.30
CA GLY A 34 -10.90 -16.59 -5.17
C GLY A 34 -10.66 -17.25 -6.52
N ILE A 35 -11.72 -17.75 -7.17
CA ILE A 35 -11.61 -18.44 -8.46
C ILE A 35 -10.95 -17.53 -9.51
N LEU A 36 -9.91 -18.07 -10.15
CA LEU A 36 -9.19 -17.50 -11.28
C LEU A 36 -9.75 -18.09 -12.59
N PRO A 37 -10.39 -17.27 -13.43
CA PRO A 37 -10.85 -17.72 -14.74
C PRO A 37 -9.67 -18.05 -15.64
N VAL A 38 -9.51 -19.33 -16.01
CA VAL A 38 -8.34 -19.76 -16.78
C VAL A 38 -8.40 -19.21 -18.20
N ALA A 39 -9.56 -19.30 -18.86
CA ALA A 39 -9.77 -18.84 -20.23
C ALA A 39 -10.13 -17.35 -20.36
N GLY A 40 -9.92 -16.55 -19.31
CA GLY A 40 -10.27 -15.12 -19.29
C GLY A 40 -11.77 -14.86 -19.47
N THR A 41 -12.64 -15.72 -18.94
CA THR A 41 -14.08 -15.45 -18.84
C THR A 41 -14.33 -14.30 -17.85
N ARG A 42 -15.53 -13.71 -17.87
CA ARG A 42 -15.84 -12.62 -16.93
C ARG A 42 -15.81 -13.16 -15.51
N LYS A 43 -15.34 -12.35 -14.57
CA LYS A 43 -15.36 -12.71 -13.15
C LYS A 43 -16.81 -13.02 -12.73
N GLY A 44 -17.04 -14.23 -12.20
CA GLY A 44 -18.37 -14.72 -11.84
C GLY A 44 -18.96 -15.72 -12.84
N ASP A 45 -18.51 -15.72 -14.10
CA ASP A 45 -18.87 -16.73 -15.10
C ASP A 45 -17.96 -17.95 -14.94
N LEU A 46 -18.12 -18.65 -13.81
CA LEU A 46 -17.31 -19.78 -13.42
C LEU A 46 -17.59 -20.99 -14.31
N VAL A 47 -16.53 -21.69 -14.73
CA VAL A 47 -16.64 -22.90 -15.56
C VAL A 47 -15.74 -24.03 -15.03
N PRO A 48 -16.06 -25.30 -15.34
CA PRO A 48 -15.14 -26.40 -15.04
C PRO A 48 -13.76 -26.14 -15.66
N GLY A 49 -12.70 -26.40 -14.89
CA GLY A 49 -11.32 -26.09 -15.28
C GLY A 49 -10.76 -24.79 -14.71
N ASP A 50 -11.61 -23.88 -14.19
CA ASP A 50 -11.13 -22.70 -13.48
C ASP A 50 -10.40 -23.09 -12.18
N ILE A 51 -9.44 -22.28 -11.72
CA ILE A 51 -8.62 -22.63 -10.54
C ILE A 51 -9.10 -21.84 -9.33
N GLY A 52 -9.42 -22.53 -8.25
CA GLY A 52 -9.73 -21.94 -6.94
C GLY A 52 -8.65 -22.18 -5.90
N ARG A 53 -8.79 -21.51 -4.76
CA ARG A 53 -7.96 -21.74 -3.57
C ARG A 53 -8.79 -21.71 -2.29
N VAL A 54 -8.60 -22.70 -1.42
CA VAL A 54 -9.17 -22.70 -0.05
C VAL A 54 -8.02 -22.83 0.94
N GLY A 55 -7.75 -21.78 1.71
CA GLY A 55 -6.53 -21.73 2.54
C GLY A 55 -5.27 -21.91 1.67
N PRO A 56 -4.36 -22.84 1.97
CA PRO A 56 -3.17 -23.09 1.15
C PRO A 56 -3.47 -23.95 -0.10
N PHE A 57 -4.63 -24.60 -0.18
CA PHE A 57 -4.91 -25.64 -1.16
C PHE A 57 -5.39 -25.06 -2.50
N PRO A 58 -4.65 -25.25 -3.61
CA PRO A 58 -5.21 -25.04 -4.93
C PRO A 58 -6.24 -26.14 -5.24
N PHE A 59 -7.18 -25.87 -6.14
CA PHE A 59 -8.01 -26.93 -6.73
C PHE A 59 -8.55 -26.51 -8.09
N VAL A 60 -8.70 -27.46 -9.01
CA VAL A 60 -9.39 -27.26 -10.28
C VAL A 60 -10.90 -27.41 -10.08
N LEU A 61 -11.69 -26.45 -10.53
CA LEU A 61 -13.14 -26.42 -10.41
C LEU A 61 -13.80 -27.51 -11.28
N GLY A 62 -14.81 -28.18 -10.74
CA GLY A 62 -15.57 -29.25 -11.41
C GLY A 62 -16.88 -28.74 -11.97
N LEU A 63 -17.84 -29.66 -12.12
CA LEU A 63 -19.21 -29.31 -12.50
C LEU A 63 -19.85 -28.38 -11.44
N PRO A 64 -20.80 -27.52 -11.84
CA PRO A 64 -21.53 -26.67 -10.90
C PRO A 64 -22.20 -27.44 -9.77
N GLY A 65 -22.29 -26.80 -8.61
CA GLY A 65 -22.90 -27.36 -7.40
C GLY A 65 -22.53 -26.58 -6.13
N HIS A 66 -23.00 -27.04 -4.98
CA HIS A 66 -22.61 -26.50 -3.68
C HIS A 66 -21.41 -27.23 -3.08
N TYR A 67 -20.23 -26.62 -3.23
CA TYR A 67 -18.95 -27.06 -2.67
C TYR A 67 -18.85 -26.68 -1.19
N GLN A 68 -18.70 -27.68 -0.34
CA GLN A 68 -18.69 -27.53 1.11
C GLN A 68 -17.38 -28.10 1.63
N PHE A 69 -16.48 -27.22 2.05
CA PHE A 69 -15.12 -27.54 2.43
C PHE A 69 -14.96 -27.68 3.94
N GLN A 70 -14.03 -28.55 4.32
CA GLN A 70 -13.52 -28.72 5.69
C GLN A 70 -12.03 -29.05 5.64
N PHE A 71 -11.25 -28.57 6.60
CA PHE A 71 -9.84 -28.97 6.74
C PHE A 71 -9.75 -30.25 7.57
N GLY A 72 -8.92 -31.20 7.13
CA GLY A 72 -8.71 -32.48 7.80
C GLY A 72 -7.27 -33.00 7.65
N GLY A 73 -7.05 -34.22 8.14
CA GLY A 73 -5.71 -34.83 8.16
C GLY A 73 -4.81 -34.29 9.27
N VAL A 74 -3.65 -34.93 9.45
CA VAL A 74 -2.59 -34.48 10.37
C VAL A 74 -2.16 -33.08 9.95
N ASP A 75 -2.04 -32.14 10.90
CA ASP A 75 -1.66 -30.74 10.65
C ASP A 75 -2.48 -30.02 9.58
N LYS A 76 -3.74 -30.42 9.39
CA LYS A 76 -4.65 -29.86 8.36
C LYS A 76 -4.07 -29.98 6.95
N THR A 77 -3.43 -31.10 6.63
CA THR A 77 -2.80 -31.39 5.33
C THR A 77 -3.79 -31.88 4.25
N LYS A 78 -5.07 -32.09 4.58
CA LYS A 78 -6.12 -32.50 3.63
C LYS A 78 -7.22 -31.44 3.55
N LEU A 79 -7.69 -31.15 2.33
CA LEU A 79 -8.93 -30.45 2.07
C LEU A 79 -10.02 -31.47 1.72
N ILE A 80 -11.03 -31.55 2.57
CA ILE A 80 -12.20 -32.40 2.37
C ILE A 80 -13.29 -31.54 1.72
N CYS A 81 -13.95 -32.07 0.70
CA CYS A 81 -15.06 -31.40 0.04
C CYS A 81 -16.24 -32.34 -0.17
N ARG A 82 -17.43 -31.84 0.15
CA ARG A 82 -18.70 -32.39 -0.28
C ARG A 82 -19.29 -31.47 -1.35
N ILE A 83 -19.76 -32.05 -2.46
CA ILE A 83 -20.51 -31.32 -3.49
C ILE A 83 -21.97 -31.76 -3.39
N ASP A 84 -22.86 -30.82 -3.09
CA ASP A 84 -24.28 -31.07 -2.85
C ASP A 84 -24.52 -32.21 -1.83
N GLN A 85 -25.14 -33.32 -2.24
CA GLN A 85 -25.45 -34.47 -1.39
C GLN A 85 -24.45 -35.62 -1.55
N ALA A 86 -23.38 -35.46 -2.33
CA ALA A 86 -22.37 -36.49 -2.49
C ALA A 86 -21.61 -36.75 -1.16
N PRO A 87 -21.02 -37.95 -0.96
CA PRO A 87 -20.15 -38.20 0.18
C PRO A 87 -18.95 -37.22 0.21
N PRO A 88 -18.51 -36.78 1.41
CA PRO A 88 -17.31 -35.98 1.53
C PRO A 88 -16.08 -36.79 1.12
N ARG A 89 -15.20 -36.19 0.32
CA ARG A 89 -13.96 -36.81 -0.15
C ARG A 89 -12.80 -35.84 -0.04
N CYS A 90 -11.58 -36.35 0.06
CA CYS A 90 -10.39 -35.51 -0.06
C CYS A 90 -10.24 -35.04 -1.51
N VAL A 91 -10.15 -33.73 -1.71
CA VAL A 91 -10.02 -33.12 -3.04
C VAL A 91 -8.72 -32.36 -3.24
N ALA A 92 -8.01 -32.02 -2.16
CA ALA A 92 -6.68 -31.46 -2.28
C ALA A 92 -5.81 -31.82 -1.07
N VAL A 93 -4.50 -31.84 -1.29
CA VAL A 93 -3.50 -32.16 -0.25
C VAL A 93 -2.41 -31.10 -0.19
N LYS A 94 -1.84 -30.92 1.00
CA LYS A 94 -0.62 -30.16 1.26
C LYS A 94 0.41 -31.17 1.74
N ILE A 95 1.52 -31.25 1.01
CA ILE A 95 2.69 -32.03 1.39
C ILE A 95 3.69 -31.04 1.97
N THR A 96 4.09 -31.26 3.22
CA THR A 96 4.83 -30.29 4.02
C THR A 96 5.63 -31.01 5.08
N GLU A 97 6.63 -30.35 5.66
CA GLU A 97 7.30 -30.87 6.84
C GLU A 97 6.49 -30.61 8.12
N SER A 98 6.59 -31.52 9.10
CA SER A 98 6.02 -31.33 10.45
C SER A 98 6.60 -30.10 11.14
N GLN A 99 5.82 -29.43 12.00
CA GLN A 99 6.30 -28.24 12.72
C GLN A 99 7.63 -28.49 13.47
N HIS A 100 8.54 -27.51 13.35
CA HIS A 100 9.87 -27.59 13.95
C HIS A 100 9.77 -27.60 15.48
N HIS A 101 10.13 -28.73 16.10
CA HIS A 101 10.31 -28.86 17.54
C HIS A 101 11.80 -28.97 17.87
N PRO A 102 12.33 -28.17 18.82
CA PRO A 102 13.74 -28.25 19.20
C PRO A 102 14.15 -29.69 19.55
N GLY A 103 15.13 -30.24 18.83
CA GLY A 103 15.66 -31.59 19.06
C GLY A 103 15.00 -32.73 18.26
N ARG A 104 14.01 -32.47 17.39
CA ARG A 104 13.47 -33.45 16.45
C ARG A 104 13.70 -33.01 15.00
N LYS A 105 14.16 -33.93 14.15
CA LYS A 105 14.20 -33.69 12.71
C LYS A 105 12.76 -33.56 12.18
N PRO A 106 12.49 -32.59 11.28
CA PRO A 106 11.21 -32.51 10.60
C PRO A 106 10.92 -33.82 9.86
N VAL A 107 9.65 -34.24 9.86
CA VAL A 107 9.17 -35.41 9.12
C VAL A 107 8.30 -34.93 7.98
N LEU A 108 8.52 -35.49 6.78
CA LEU A 108 7.68 -35.22 5.62
C LEU A 108 6.26 -35.76 5.84
N LEU A 109 5.28 -34.88 5.85
CA LEU A 109 3.87 -35.21 5.89
C LEU A 109 3.35 -35.30 4.45
N ASN A 110 3.24 -36.53 3.93
CA ASN A 110 2.70 -36.80 2.60
C ASN A 110 1.39 -37.60 2.68
N PRO A 111 0.22 -36.93 2.62
CA PRO A 111 -1.07 -37.62 2.67
C PRO A 111 -1.34 -38.57 1.49
N LEU A 112 -0.67 -38.39 0.35
CA LEU A 112 -0.89 -39.22 -0.85
C LEU A 112 -0.39 -40.65 -0.65
N ALA A 113 0.67 -40.83 0.13
CA ALA A 113 1.29 -42.14 0.38
C ALA A 113 0.34 -43.12 1.09
N ALA A 114 -0.64 -42.60 1.84
CA ALA A 114 -1.63 -43.40 2.58
C ALA A 114 -2.97 -43.54 1.82
N MET A 115 -3.11 -42.96 0.63
CA MET A 115 -4.36 -42.99 -0.15
C MET A 115 -4.40 -44.17 -1.13
N THR A 116 -5.60 -44.71 -1.35
CA THR A 116 -5.81 -45.69 -2.43
C THR A 116 -5.67 -45.03 -3.81
N VAL A 117 -5.58 -45.85 -4.88
CA VAL A 117 -5.55 -45.33 -6.26
C VAL A 117 -6.85 -44.57 -6.59
N GLU A 118 -7.99 -45.07 -6.11
CA GLU A 118 -9.30 -44.46 -6.32
C GLU A 118 -9.40 -43.11 -5.60
N GLU A 119 -8.87 -43.00 -4.39
CA GLU A 119 -8.80 -41.75 -3.63
C GLU A 119 -7.87 -40.74 -4.31
N ARG A 120 -6.68 -41.18 -4.74
CA ARG A 120 -5.73 -40.34 -5.49
C ARG A 120 -6.35 -39.80 -6.79
N ALA A 121 -7.15 -40.61 -7.47
CA ALA A 121 -7.82 -40.18 -8.70
C ALA A 121 -8.82 -39.04 -8.46
N GLN A 122 -9.34 -38.86 -7.24
CA GLN A 122 -10.25 -37.77 -6.89
C GLN A 122 -9.55 -36.46 -6.54
N ILE A 123 -8.21 -36.45 -6.41
CA ILE A 123 -7.44 -35.25 -6.10
C ILE A 123 -7.57 -34.24 -7.25
N ARG A 124 -7.74 -32.98 -6.88
CA ARG A 124 -7.94 -31.81 -7.75
C ARG A 124 -6.90 -30.72 -7.50
N GLY A 125 -6.09 -30.86 -6.45
CA GLY A 125 -4.98 -29.97 -6.21
C GLY A 125 -3.97 -30.49 -5.19
N ILE A 126 -2.72 -30.14 -5.41
CA ILE A 126 -1.57 -30.54 -4.61
C ILE A 126 -0.73 -29.29 -4.38
N LEU A 127 -0.43 -28.98 -3.12
CA LEU A 127 0.63 -28.05 -2.75
C LEU A 127 1.81 -28.85 -2.20
N ILE A 128 2.99 -28.65 -2.77
CA ILE A 128 4.25 -29.15 -2.23
C ILE A 128 5.01 -27.97 -1.62
N ASP A 129 5.16 -28.01 -0.30
CA ASP A 129 5.85 -27.03 0.56
C ASP A 129 6.84 -27.80 1.44
N ALA A 130 7.80 -28.44 0.76
CA ALA A 130 8.81 -29.33 1.33
C ALA A 130 10.10 -29.23 0.49
N ASP A 131 11.21 -29.79 0.99
CA ASP A 131 12.49 -29.79 0.30
C ASP A 131 12.36 -30.37 -1.14
N ALA A 132 13.06 -29.75 -2.09
CA ALA A 132 13.05 -30.17 -3.50
C ALA A 132 13.61 -31.60 -3.70
N ALA A 133 14.43 -32.09 -2.78
CA ALA A 133 14.91 -33.47 -2.79
C ALA A 133 13.77 -34.49 -2.72
N ASP A 134 12.65 -34.16 -2.07
CA ASP A 134 11.51 -35.06 -1.90
C ASP A 134 10.54 -35.04 -3.09
N TRP A 135 10.70 -34.10 -4.02
CA TRP A 135 9.70 -33.86 -5.07
C TRP A 135 9.62 -34.98 -6.09
N HIS A 136 10.75 -35.63 -6.38
CA HIS A 136 10.81 -36.67 -7.41
C HIS A 136 9.84 -37.83 -7.11
N GLU A 137 9.84 -38.32 -5.88
CA GLU A 137 8.95 -39.40 -5.43
C GLU A 137 7.48 -38.93 -5.41
N ILE A 138 7.22 -37.70 -4.98
CA ILE A 138 5.87 -37.15 -4.95
C ILE A 138 5.28 -37.03 -6.36
N LEU A 139 6.06 -36.51 -7.32
CA LEU A 139 5.61 -36.28 -8.70
C LEU A 139 5.40 -37.59 -9.48
N LYS A 140 6.05 -38.68 -9.06
CA LYS A 140 5.86 -40.04 -9.61
C LYS A 140 4.71 -40.83 -8.96
N THR A 141 3.95 -40.23 -8.05
CA THR A 141 2.82 -40.89 -7.39
C THR A 141 1.80 -41.37 -8.41
N GLU A 142 1.61 -42.70 -8.51
CA GLU A 142 0.61 -43.30 -9.40
C GLU A 142 -0.83 -42.98 -8.99
N GLY A 143 -1.78 -43.17 -9.90
CA GLY A 143 -3.22 -43.02 -9.61
C GLY A 143 -3.73 -41.57 -9.51
N LEU A 144 -2.87 -40.57 -9.72
CA LEU A 144 -3.29 -39.18 -9.88
C LEU A 144 -3.80 -38.91 -11.30
N ASP A 145 -4.83 -38.08 -11.43
CA ASP A 145 -5.28 -37.55 -12.71
C ASP A 145 -4.77 -36.11 -12.87
N TRP A 146 -3.62 -35.94 -13.52
CA TRP A 146 -2.97 -34.65 -13.69
C TRP A 146 -3.69 -33.71 -14.66
N HIS A 147 -4.64 -34.24 -15.45
CA HIS A 147 -5.52 -33.43 -16.29
C HIS A 147 -6.48 -32.55 -15.47
N ARG A 148 -6.81 -32.99 -14.24
CA ARG A 148 -7.75 -32.29 -13.33
C ARG A 148 -7.13 -31.87 -12.01
N THR A 149 -5.82 -32.01 -11.87
CA THR A 149 -5.07 -31.68 -10.65
C THR A 149 -4.23 -30.44 -10.85
N ALA A 150 -4.43 -29.43 -9.99
CA ALA A 150 -3.57 -28.25 -9.94
C ALA A 150 -2.34 -28.52 -9.06
N LEU A 151 -1.15 -28.43 -9.65
CA LEU A 151 0.11 -28.56 -8.92
C LEU A 151 0.63 -27.18 -8.54
N SER A 152 0.92 -26.97 -7.25
CA SER A 152 1.61 -25.79 -6.74
C SER A 152 2.91 -26.22 -6.06
N LEU A 153 4.02 -25.62 -6.48
CA LEU A 153 5.35 -25.86 -5.93
C LEU A 153 5.85 -24.60 -5.24
N ASP A 154 6.29 -24.71 -3.99
CA ASP A 154 6.93 -23.62 -3.25
C ASP A 154 8.44 -23.85 -3.16
N TYR A 155 9.20 -23.12 -3.98
CA TYR A 155 10.65 -23.06 -3.93
C TYR A 155 11.06 -22.08 -2.84
N GLN A 156 11.37 -22.60 -1.65
CA GLN A 156 12.03 -21.84 -0.59
C GLN A 156 13.55 -21.82 -0.81
N TYR A 157 14.22 -20.79 -0.28
CA TYR A 157 15.68 -20.67 -0.31
C TYR A 157 16.32 -21.68 0.65
N ASP A 158 17.12 -22.58 0.09
CA ASP A 158 17.85 -23.64 0.80
C ASP A 158 19.36 -23.37 0.90
N GLY A 159 19.83 -22.21 0.41
CA GLY A 159 21.25 -21.86 0.36
C GLY A 159 21.97 -22.27 -0.92
N GLN A 160 21.28 -22.82 -1.93
CA GLN A 160 21.86 -23.19 -3.22
C GLN A 160 21.38 -22.26 -4.35
N ASP A 161 22.29 -21.88 -5.25
CA ASP A 161 21.96 -21.14 -6.47
C ASP A 161 21.70 -22.10 -7.66
N HIS A 162 20.98 -21.62 -8.69
CA HIS A 162 20.78 -22.30 -9.99
C HIS A 162 20.01 -23.64 -9.94
N ARG A 163 18.83 -23.65 -9.32
CA ARG A 163 17.93 -24.82 -9.29
C ARG A 163 17.22 -25.03 -10.63
N LEU A 164 17.21 -26.27 -11.09
CA LEU A 164 16.39 -26.73 -12.22
C LEU A 164 14.99 -27.09 -11.76
N LEU A 165 14.00 -26.91 -12.65
CA LEU A 165 12.67 -27.46 -12.46
C LEU A 165 12.76 -29.00 -12.56
N PRO A 166 12.14 -29.78 -11.65
CA PRO A 166 12.14 -31.24 -11.77
C PRO A 166 11.45 -31.70 -13.05
N GLU A 167 11.60 -32.99 -13.36
CA GLU A 167 10.73 -33.65 -14.32
C GLU A 167 9.28 -33.59 -13.82
N LEU A 168 8.39 -33.07 -14.66
CA LEU A 168 6.98 -32.91 -14.36
C LEU A 168 6.17 -33.98 -15.10
N PRO A 169 4.98 -34.36 -14.57
CA PRO A 169 4.08 -35.25 -15.27
C PRO A 169 3.74 -34.70 -16.66
N SER A 170 3.80 -35.56 -17.69
CA SER A 170 3.67 -35.16 -19.10
C SER A 170 2.25 -34.71 -19.47
N ASP A 171 1.23 -35.15 -18.71
CA ASP A 171 -0.17 -34.79 -18.88
C ASP A 171 -0.64 -33.65 -17.94
N LEU A 172 0.28 -33.06 -17.17
CA LEU A 172 0.00 -31.94 -16.25
C LEU A 172 -0.55 -30.72 -17.01
N ARG A 173 -1.71 -30.22 -16.57
CA ARG A 173 -2.38 -29.07 -17.19
C ARG A 173 -2.25 -27.75 -16.43
N TYR A 174 -2.09 -27.79 -15.10
CA TYR A 174 -2.16 -26.61 -14.26
C TYR A 174 -0.98 -26.57 -13.31
N LEU A 175 -0.06 -25.64 -13.54
CA LEU A 175 1.17 -25.49 -12.76
C LEU A 175 1.28 -24.09 -12.17
N SER A 176 1.58 -24.00 -10.88
CA SER A 176 1.98 -22.76 -10.21
C SER A 176 3.29 -22.98 -9.48
N ILE A 177 4.23 -22.05 -9.64
CA ILE A 177 5.54 -22.10 -9.01
C ILE A 177 5.76 -20.78 -8.27
N SER A 178 6.13 -20.86 -7.00
CA SER A 178 6.47 -19.72 -6.15
C SER A 178 7.93 -19.81 -5.76
N CYS A 179 8.72 -18.77 -6.00
CA CYS A 179 10.17 -18.76 -5.73
C CYS A 179 10.53 -17.67 -4.70
N GLU A 180 9.84 -17.65 -3.55
CA GLU A 180 10.05 -16.60 -2.56
C GLU A 180 11.46 -16.70 -1.92
N GLY A 181 12.26 -15.64 -2.08
CA GLY A 181 13.60 -15.56 -1.50
C GLY A 181 14.67 -16.40 -2.20
N VAL A 182 14.32 -17.12 -3.27
CA VAL A 182 15.24 -17.91 -4.08
C VAL A 182 15.86 -17.01 -5.16
N THR A 183 17.10 -17.24 -5.56
CA THR A 183 17.78 -16.55 -6.69
C THR A 183 17.94 -17.47 -7.91
N GLY A 184 17.49 -18.73 -7.81
CA GLY A 184 18.02 -19.83 -8.60
C GLY A 184 17.15 -20.48 -9.69
N LEU A 185 15.85 -20.19 -9.86
CA LEU A 185 15.10 -20.77 -10.99
C LEU A 185 15.49 -20.03 -12.28
N LYS A 186 16.49 -20.54 -12.99
CA LYS A 186 17.00 -19.91 -14.22
C LYS A 186 16.32 -20.45 -15.49
N GLU A 187 16.02 -21.75 -15.49
CA GLU A 187 15.49 -22.44 -16.67
C GLU A 187 14.29 -23.32 -16.31
N ILE A 188 13.29 -23.30 -17.19
CA ILE A 188 12.07 -24.14 -17.11
C ILE A 188 12.05 -25.17 -18.25
N SER A 189 13.23 -25.65 -18.65
CA SER A 189 13.42 -26.52 -19.82
C SER A 189 12.65 -27.84 -19.74
N SER A 190 12.38 -28.36 -18.54
CA SER A 190 11.54 -29.56 -18.37
C SER A 190 10.08 -29.36 -18.83
N LEU A 191 9.61 -28.11 -18.98
CA LEU A 191 8.29 -27.84 -19.55
C LEU A 191 8.22 -28.04 -21.07
N LYS A 192 9.37 -28.10 -21.77
CA LYS A 192 9.42 -28.26 -23.22
C LYS A 192 8.73 -29.55 -23.69
N GLU A 193 8.80 -30.60 -22.88
CA GLU A 193 8.19 -31.90 -23.18
C GLU A 193 6.71 -31.96 -22.82
N ASN A 194 6.23 -31.05 -21.95
CA ASN A 194 4.82 -30.96 -21.58
C ASN A 194 4.06 -30.07 -22.57
N ASN A 195 3.44 -30.70 -23.57
CA ASN A 195 2.59 -30.03 -24.56
C ASN A 195 1.10 -29.94 -24.15
N LYS A 196 0.76 -30.32 -22.91
CA LYS A 196 -0.62 -30.31 -22.37
C LYS A 196 -0.88 -29.18 -21.40
N LEU A 197 0.17 -28.46 -21.01
CA LEU A 197 0.09 -27.35 -20.08
C LEU A 197 -0.93 -26.31 -20.56
N HIS A 198 -1.96 -26.07 -19.76
CA HIS A 198 -3.07 -25.16 -20.07
C HIS A 198 -2.97 -23.86 -19.29
N PHE A 199 -2.41 -23.93 -18.07
CA PHE A 199 -2.21 -22.83 -17.14
C PHE A 199 -0.81 -22.89 -16.54
N LEU A 200 -0.11 -21.76 -16.57
CA LEU A 200 1.18 -21.57 -15.93
C LEU A 200 1.19 -20.26 -15.14
N ASP A 201 1.48 -20.34 -13.84
CA ASP A 201 1.70 -19.17 -12.96
C ASP A 201 3.08 -19.22 -12.30
N LEU A 202 3.96 -18.30 -12.68
CA LEU A 202 5.31 -18.15 -12.15
C LEU A 202 5.38 -16.91 -11.25
N ARG A 203 5.69 -17.10 -9.96
CA ARG A 203 5.94 -16.02 -9.02
C ARG A 203 7.43 -15.97 -8.71
N LEU A 204 8.09 -15.09 -9.44
CA LEU A 204 9.52 -14.82 -9.39
C LEU A 204 9.81 -13.67 -8.42
N TYR A 205 11.07 -13.58 -7.99
CA TYR A 205 11.57 -12.50 -7.15
C TYR A 205 12.56 -11.65 -7.95
N ASP A 206 13.83 -12.05 -8.00
CA ASP A 206 14.92 -11.37 -8.69
C ASP A 206 15.57 -12.22 -9.80
N GLN A 207 15.02 -13.41 -10.09
CA GLN A 207 15.61 -14.32 -11.08
C GLN A 207 15.31 -13.89 -12.51
N SER A 208 16.19 -14.29 -13.43
CA SER A 208 15.95 -14.25 -14.88
C SER A 208 15.49 -15.63 -15.37
N VAL A 209 14.39 -15.69 -16.12
CA VAL A 209 13.83 -16.94 -16.65
C VAL A 209 13.71 -16.87 -18.17
N ASP A 210 14.25 -17.87 -18.86
CA ASP A 210 14.03 -18.08 -20.29
C ASP A 210 12.69 -18.80 -20.56
N LEU A 211 11.87 -18.21 -21.43
CA LEU A 211 10.54 -18.70 -21.79
C LEU A 211 10.51 -19.54 -23.06
N SER A 212 11.64 -19.66 -23.79
CA SER A 212 11.72 -20.37 -25.07
C SER A 212 11.08 -21.77 -25.05
N SER A 213 11.23 -22.48 -23.92
CA SER A 213 10.73 -23.84 -23.73
C SER A 213 9.20 -23.96 -23.68
N ILE A 214 8.47 -22.88 -23.40
CA ILE A 214 7.00 -22.89 -23.37
C ILE A 214 6.38 -22.23 -24.61
N CYS A 215 7.13 -21.44 -25.38
CA CYS A 215 6.61 -20.61 -26.48
C CYS A 215 5.98 -21.38 -27.65
N THR A 216 6.21 -22.70 -27.73
CA THR A 216 5.62 -23.58 -28.75
C THR A 216 4.48 -24.45 -28.22
N ASN A 217 4.04 -24.25 -26.97
CA ASN A 217 2.96 -25.05 -26.39
C ASN A 217 1.60 -24.64 -27.00
N PRO A 218 0.90 -25.55 -27.69
CA PRO A 218 -0.35 -25.23 -28.40
C PRO A 218 -1.58 -25.16 -27.47
N ASP A 219 -1.51 -25.77 -26.29
CA ASP A 219 -2.63 -25.91 -25.35
C ASP A 219 -2.59 -24.81 -24.25
N LEU A 220 -1.51 -24.03 -24.17
CA LEU A 220 -1.33 -22.99 -23.15
C LEU A 220 -2.27 -21.81 -23.40
N VAL A 221 -3.20 -21.61 -22.46
CA VAL A 221 -4.26 -20.58 -22.55
C VAL A 221 -4.05 -19.46 -21.55
N ASN A 222 -3.41 -19.75 -20.42
CA ASN A 222 -3.15 -18.79 -19.35
C ASN A 222 -1.68 -18.79 -18.95
N LEU A 223 -1.03 -17.65 -19.13
CA LEU A 223 0.33 -17.41 -18.66
C LEU A 223 0.33 -16.21 -17.70
N SER A 224 0.73 -16.46 -16.46
CA SER A 224 0.92 -15.44 -15.43
C SER A 224 2.35 -15.48 -14.95
N ILE A 225 3.04 -14.35 -15.03
CA ILE A 225 4.37 -14.15 -14.48
C ILE A 225 4.36 -12.90 -13.62
N SER A 226 4.97 -12.96 -12.44
CA SER A 226 5.08 -11.85 -11.49
C SER A 226 6.47 -11.77 -10.89
N GLY A 227 7.14 -10.63 -11.02
CA GLY A 227 8.53 -10.45 -10.56
C GLY A 227 9.58 -10.90 -11.59
N GLY A 228 10.85 -10.79 -11.23
CA GLY A 228 11.99 -11.26 -12.02
C GLY A 228 12.21 -10.53 -13.35
N SER A 229 13.08 -11.12 -14.17
CA SER A 229 13.37 -10.72 -15.56
C SER A 229 13.04 -11.87 -16.52
N LEU A 230 12.66 -11.53 -17.74
CA LEU A 230 12.27 -12.50 -18.77
C LEU A 230 13.25 -12.47 -19.94
N GLU A 231 13.86 -13.60 -20.23
CA GLU A 231 14.61 -13.81 -21.46
C GLU A 231 13.67 -14.28 -22.57
N SER A 232 14.03 -14.00 -23.82
CA SER A 232 13.28 -14.46 -25.00
C SER A 232 11.79 -14.01 -25.01
N VAL A 233 11.44 -12.90 -24.36
CA VAL A 233 10.04 -12.46 -24.22
C VAL A 233 9.31 -12.27 -25.56
N ASN A 234 10.04 -11.92 -26.63
CA ASN A 234 9.46 -11.78 -27.97
C ASN A 234 9.01 -13.12 -28.58
N GLU A 235 9.57 -14.25 -28.13
CA GLU A 235 9.16 -15.58 -28.57
C GLU A 235 7.76 -15.96 -28.09
N LEU A 236 7.22 -15.25 -27.08
CA LEU A 236 5.83 -15.39 -26.66
C LEU A 236 4.85 -15.17 -27.81
N ALA A 237 5.26 -14.51 -28.90
CA ALA A 237 4.47 -14.41 -30.14
C ALA A 237 4.05 -15.78 -30.70
N GLY A 238 4.77 -16.87 -30.40
CA GLY A 238 4.40 -18.24 -30.78
C GLY A 238 3.12 -18.75 -30.09
N LEU A 239 2.74 -18.16 -28.95
CA LEU A 239 1.61 -18.58 -28.13
C LEU A 239 0.27 -17.97 -28.61
N SER A 240 -0.09 -18.22 -29.86
CA SER A 240 -1.28 -17.64 -30.51
C SER A 240 -2.62 -17.99 -29.82
N GLY A 241 -2.68 -19.09 -29.05
CA GLY A 241 -3.86 -19.55 -28.32
C GLY A 241 -4.10 -18.89 -26.95
N ILE A 242 -3.19 -18.01 -26.50
CA ILE A 242 -3.27 -17.37 -25.19
C ILE A 242 -4.50 -16.46 -25.09
N LYS A 243 -5.27 -16.64 -24.02
CA LYS A 243 -6.45 -15.82 -23.68
C LYS A 243 -6.21 -14.93 -22.48
N PHE A 244 -5.31 -15.34 -21.58
CA PHE A 244 -4.95 -14.59 -20.39
C PHE A 244 -3.43 -14.49 -20.31
N LEU A 245 -2.92 -13.26 -20.37
CA LEU A 245 -1.51 -12.97 -20.21
C LEU A 245 -1.31 -11.91 -19.13
N LYS A 246 -0.50 -12.24 -18.13
CA LYS A 246 -0.11 -11.34 -17.06
C LYS A 246 1.41 -11.34 -16.94
N LEU A 247 2.03 -10.18 -17.11
CA LEU A 247 3.46 -9.92 -16.95
C LEU A 247 3.64 -8.74 -16.00
N ARG A 248 3.61 -9.00 -14.69
CA ARG A 248 3.60 -7.95 -13.65
C ARG A 248 4.96 -7.85 -12.97
N ARG A 249 5.44 -6.65 -12.66
CA ARG A 249 6.73 -6.46 -11.95
C ARG A 249 7.91 -7.16 -12.65
N THR A 250 7.84 -7.29 -13.97
CA THR A 250 8.92 -7.85 -14.80
C THR A 250 9.88 -6.72 -15.18
N GLU A 251 11.09 -6.75 -14.61
CA GLU A 251 11.98 -5.58 -14.57
C GLU A 251 12.48 -5.14 -15.94
N ASN A 252 12.75 -6.09 -16.84
CA ASN A 252 13.30 -5.84 -18.18
C ASN A 252 12.24 -5.72 -19.29
N LEU A 253 10.94 -5.67 -18.95
CA LEU A 253 9.87 -5.56 -19.95
C LEU A 253 9.65 -4.10 -20.38
N HIS A 254 10.11 -3.78 -21.60
CA HIS A 254 10.00 -2.45 -22.20
C HIS A 254 9.05 -2.37 -23.40
N SER A 255 8.89 -3.47 -24.14
CA SER A 255 7.99 -3.59 -25.30
C SER A 255 7.08 -4.79 -25.14
N ILE A 256 5.91 -4.72 -25.79
CA ILE A 256 4.90 -5.78 -25.85
C ILE A 256 4.53 -6.13 -27.29
N ASP A 257 5.34 -5.80 -28.30
CA ASP A 257 4.98 -5.94 -29.72
C ASP A 257 4.51 -7.35 -30.09
N PHE A 258 5.04 -8.37 -29.41
CA PHE A 258 4.67 -9.78 -29.56
C PHE A 258 3.18 -10.07 -29.34
N VAL A 259 2.45 -9.23 -28.58
CA VAL A 259 0.99 -9.43 -28.35
C VAL A 259 0.17 -9.27 -29.63
N SER A 260 0.72 -8.62 -30.65
CA SER A 260 0.07 -8.49 -31.97
C SER A 260 -0.16 -9.85 -32.63
N ALA A 261 0.58 -10.90 -32.23
CA ALA A 261 0.40 -12.28 -32.67
C ALA A 261 -0.59 -13.10 -31.82
N MET A 262 -1.31 -12.46 -30.89
CA MET A 262 -2.23 -13.12 -29.96
C MET A 262 -3.70 -12.67 -30.20
N PRO A 263 -4.37 -13.17 -31.27
CA PRO A 263 -5.71 -12.74 -31.63
C PRO A 263 -6.80 -13.16 -30.62
N GLU A 264 -6.55 -14.23 -29.86
CA GLU A 264 -7.46 -14.76 -28.84
C GLU A 264 -7.32 -14.07 -27.47
N LEU A 265 -6.42 -13.09 -27.33
CA LEU A 265 -6.11 -12.43 -26.07
C LEU A 265 -7.33 -11.67 -25.53
N ARG A 266 -7.78 -12.05 -24.33
CA ARG A 266 -8.95 -11.46 -23.64
C ARG A 266 -8.56 -10.63 -22.43
N VAL A 267 -7.51 -11.04 -21.73
CA VAL A 267 -7.03 -10.37 -20.52
C VAL A 267 -5.54 -10.12 -20.66
N PHE A 268 -5.15 -8.86 -20.60
CA PHE A 268 -3.75 -8.45 -20.59
C PHE A 268 -3.44 -7.59 -19.37
N LYS A 269 -2.43 -7.98 -18.59
CA LYS A 269 -1.99 -7.25 -17.40
C LYS A 269 -0.49 -7.07 -17.41
N VAL A 270 -0.04 -5.83 -17.38
CA VAL A 270 1.38 -5.44 -17.51
C VAL A 270 1.80 -4.45 -16.40
N ASP A 271 1.11 -4.54 -15.25
CA ASP A 271 1.27 -3.61 -14.14
C ASP A 271 2.71 -3.58 -13.59
N SER A 272 3.16 -2.41 -13.13
CA SER A 272 4.47 -2.22 -12.51
C SER A 272 5.64 -2.65 -13.39
N THR A 273 5.62 -2.31 -14.67
CA THR A 273 6.71 -2.59 -15.63
C THR A 273 7.27 -1.30 -16.22
N ALA A 274 8.22 -1.40 -17.16
CA ALA A 274 8.80 -0.26 -17.85
C ALA A 274 8.19 0.00 -19.24
N VAL A 275 7.06 -0.63 -19.57
CA VAL A 275 6.38 -0.47 -20.86
C VAL A 275 5.85 0.94 -21.03
N THR A 276 6.05 1.52 -22.22
CA THR A 276 5.59 2.89 -22.51
C THR A 276 4.53 2.97 -23.61
N ASP A 277 4.37 1.92 -24.43
CA ASP A 277 3.46 1.91 -25.56
C ASP A 277 2.58 0.66 -25.54
N LEU A 278 1.26 0.86 -25.52
CA LEU A 278 0.27 -0.21 -25.55
C LEU A 278 -0.50 -0.32 -26.87
N ARG A 279 -0.11 0.46 -27.90
CA ARG A 279 -0.73 0.40 -29.23
C ARG A 279 -0.71 -0.99 -29.89
N PRO A 280 0.27 -1.88 -29.67
CA PRO A 280 0.22 -3.25 -30.20
C PRO A 280 -1.06 -4.02 -29.85
N LEU A 281 -1.71 -3.69 -28.72
CA LEU A 281 -2.98 -4.33 -28.31
C LEU A 281 -4.18 -3.96 -29.19
N SER A 282 -4.06 -2.97 -30.08
CA SER A 282 -5.15 -2.55 -30.97
C SER A 282 -5.59 -3.68 -31.93
N GLY A 283 -4.71 -4.66 -32.19
CA GLY A 283 -5.01 -5.86 -32.99
C GLY A 283 -5.66 -7.01 -32.19
N CYS A 284 -5.67 -6.95 -30.86
CA CYS A 284 -6.25 -7.99 -30.01
C CYS A 284 -7.77 -7.82 -29.90
N LEU A 285 -8.49 -8.18 -30.96
CA LEU A 285 -9.93 -7.90 -31.10
C LEU A 285 -10.79 -8.54 -30.00
N GLN A 286 -10.32 -9.60 -29.35
CA GLN A 286 -11.01 -10.28 -28.24
C GLN A 286 -10.74 -9.65 -26.87
N LEU A 287 -9.95 -8.57 -26.80
CA LEU A 287 -9.52 -7.96 -25.53
C LEU A 287 -10.71 -7.43 -24.74
N ARG A 288 -10.81 -7.85 -23.48
CA ARG A 288 -11.88 -7.51 -22.53
C ARG A 288 -11.37 -6.69 -21.36
N LEU A 289 -10.17 -7.02 -20.88
CA LEU A 289 -9.54 -6.37 -19.74
C LEU A 289 -8.09 -6.02 -20.06
N LEU A 290 -7.73 -4.76 -19.81
CA LEU A 290 -6.38 -4.23 -19.88
C LEU A 290 -6.00 -3.61 -18.52
N SER A 291 -4.88 -4.04 -17.94
CA SER A 291 -4.29 -3.40 -16.76
C SER A 291 -2.83 -3.03 -17.01
N ALA A 292 -2.48 -1.77 -16.81
CA ALA A 292 -1.12 -1.25 -16.90
C ALA A 292 -0.87 -0.20 -15.80
N SER A 293 -1.34 -0.50 -14.59
CA SER A 293 -1.21 0.41 -13.45
C SER A 293 0.25 0.48 -12.98
N SER A 294 0.65 1.62 -12.42
CA SER A 294 2.02 1.92 -11.97
C SER A 294 3.07 1.63 -13.05
N THR A 295 2.74 1.91 -14.31
CA THR A 295 3.58 1.67 -15.50
C THR A 295 3.72 3.00 -16.24
N PRO A 296 4.90 3.37 -16.80
CA PRO A 296 5.12 4.66 -17.45
C PRO A 296 4.51 4.74 -18.87
N VAL A 297 3.33 4.16 -19.07
CA VAL A 297 2.60 4.14 -20.34
C VAL A 297 2.32 5.56 -20.80
N LYS A 298 2.64 5.85 -22.06
CA LYS A 298 2.40 7.12 -22.75
C LYS A 298 1.31 7.02 -23.82
N HIS A 299 1.11 5.82 -24.37
CA HIS A 299 0.15 5.58 -25.46
C HIS A 299 -0.73 4.38 -25.16
N LEU A 300 -2.05 4.57 -25.26
CA LEU A 300 -3.04 3.50 -25.11
C LEU A 300 -3.42 2.91 -26.48
N PRO A 301 -4.02 1.70 -26.52
CA PRO A 301 -4.49 1.13 -27.79
C PRO A 301 -5.63 1.95 -28.40
N ASP A 302 -5.82 1.79 -29.71
CA ASP A 302 -6.96 2.37 -30.42
C ASP A 302 -8.25 1.60 -30.08
N GLY A 303 -9.13 2.23 -29.31
CA GLY A 303 -10.38 1.64 -28.85
C GLY A 303 -11.39 1.32 -29.95
N ARG A 304 -11.25 1.88 -31.17
CA ARG A 304 -12.25 1.73 -32.25
C ARG A 304 -12.44 0.28 -32.70
N ASN A 305 -11.39 -0.53 -32.61
CA ASN A 305 -11.41 -1.94 -33.00
C ASN A 305 -11.66 -2.89 -31.83
N LEU A 306 -11.77 -2.38 -30.59
CA LEU A 306 -11.83 -3.19 -29.38
C LEU A 306 -13.27 -3.28 -28.84
N ALA A 307 -14.16 -3.93 -29.61
CA ALA A 307 -15.60 -4.01 -29.32
C ALA A 307 -15.94 -4.72 -27.99
N TYR A 308 -15.07 -5.64 -27.56
CA TYR A 308 -15.25 -6.41 -26.32
C TYR A 308 -14.56 -5.80 -25.10
N LEU A 309 -13.84 -4.67 -25.26
CA LEU A 309 -13.15 -4.02 -24.15
C LEU A 309 -14.17 -3.52 -23.13
N ARG A 310 -13.99 -3.89 -21.86
CA ARG A 310 -14.91 -3.55 -20.76
C ARG A 310 -14.21 -2.90 -19.58
N ASP A 311 -12.96 -3.27 -19.31
CA ASP A 311 -12.24 -2.79 -18.13
C ASP A 311 -10.81 -2.38 -18.51
N VAL A 312 -10.48 -1.11 -18.31
CA VAL A 312 -9.14 -0.56 -18.55
C VAL A 312 -8.65 0.10 -17.28
N ARG A 313 -7.47 -0.30 -16.80
CA ARG A 313 -6.89 0.19 -15.54
C ARG A 313 -5.49 0.72 -15.79
N VAL A 314 -5.35 2.04 -15.64
CA VAL A 314 -4.11 2.78 -15.89
C VAL A 314 -3.84 3.72 -14.71
N LEU A 315 -3.98 3.17 -13.50
CA LEU A 315 -3.78 3.89 -12.25
C LEU A 315 -2.30 4.24 -12.08
N ASP A 316 -1.97 5.41 -11.53
CA ASP A 316 -0.58 5.81 -11.28
C ASP A 316 0.31 5.79 -12.55
N THR A 317 -0.27 6.14 -13.69
CA THR A 317 0.44 6.37 -14.96
C THR A 317 0.75 7.87 -15.14
N PRO A 318 1.61 8.27 -16.11
CA PRO A 318 1.89 9.68 -16.40
C PRO A 318 0.62 10.53 -16.55
N PRO A 319 0.60 11.80 -16.08
CA PRO A 319 -0.59 12.65 -16.15
C PRO A 319 -1.22 12.74 -17.55
N ALA A 320 -0.39 12.88 -18.59
CA ALA A 320 -0.87 12.92 -19.98
C ALA A 320 -1.69 11.68 -20.37
N THR A 321 -1.29 10.51 -19.89
CA THR A 321 -2.00 9.24 -20.14
C THR A 321 -3.31 9.19 -19.37
N ARG A 322 -3.28 9.59 -18.10
CA ARG A 322 -4.47 9.60 -17.22
C ARG A 322 -5.55 10.56 -17.69
N GLU A 323 -5.16 11.67 -18.31
CA GLU A 323 -6.08 12.73 -18.73
C GLU A 323 -6.47 12.60 -20.21
N ASN A 324 -5.50 12.53 -21.12
CA ASN A 324 -5.76 12.64 -22.55
C ASN A 324 -5.99 11.28 -23.22
N GLU A 325 -5.07 10.34 -23.03
CA GLU A 325 -5.15 9.01 -23.66
C GLU A 325 -6.34 8.22 -23.12
N ALA A 326 -6.54 8.24 -21.79
CA ALA A 326 -7.67 7.59 -21.14
C ALA A 326 -9.02 8.13 -21.65
N ALA A 327 -9.17 9.44 -21.78
CA ALA A 327 -10.38 10.06 -22.33
C ALA A 327 -10.60 9.71 -23.81
N THR A 328 -9.51 9.68 -24.59
CA THR A 328 -9.54 9.31 -26.01
C THR A 328 -9.98 7.86 -26.18
N LEU A 329 -9.40 6.93 -25.41
CA LEU A 329 -9.79 5.52 -25.40
C LEU A 329 -11.25 5.35 -24.96
N GLN A 330 -11.68 6.04 -23.90
CA GLN A 330 -13.06 5.98 -23.41
C GLN A 330 -14.06 6.47 -24.46
N LYS A 331 -13.71 7.49 -25.25
CA LYS A 331 -14.52 7.99 -26.37
C LYS A 331 -14.55 7.00 -27.53
N ALA A 332 -13.42 6.36 -27.84
CA ALA A 332 -13.31 5.38 -28.91
C ALA A 332 -13.98 4.03 -28.57
N SER A 333 -14.05 3.64 -27.29
CA SER A 333 -14.74 2.46 -26.80
C SER A 333 -15.71 2.79 -25.65
N PRO A 334 -16.90 3.37 -25.94
CA PRO A 334 -17.83 3.85 -24.90
C PRO A 334 -18.34 2.76 -23.93
N ALA A 335 -18.33 1.49 -24.35
CA ALA A 335 -18.75 0.37 -23.52
C ALA A 335 -17.69 -0.06 -22.48
N SER A 336 -16.46 0.42 -22.62
CA SER A 336 -15.38 0.22 -21.66
C SER A 336 -15.53 1.16 -20.46
N THR A 337 -15.06 0.73 -19.29
CA THR A 337 -14.79 1.63 -18.17
C THR A 337 -13.29 1.87 -18.09
N VAL A 338 -12.86 3.12 -18.25
CA VAL A 338 -11.45 3.51 -18.12
C VAL A 338 -11.19 4.10 -16.73
N GLN A 339 -10.29 3.46 -15.98
CA GLN A 339 -9.90 3.84 -14.64
C GLN A 339 -8.48 4.42 -14.64
N ALA A 340 -8.42 5.75 -14.61
CA ALA A 340 -7.15 6.48 -14.64
C ALA A 340 -6.70 6.99 -13.26
N SER A 341 -7.61 7.09 -12.29
CA SER A 341 -7.28 7.48 -10.92
C SER A 341 -7.84 6.47 -9.91
N TRP A 342 -7.16 6.36 -8.78
CA TRP A 342 -7.62 5.53 -7.67
C TRP A 342 -8.98 6.09 -7.23
N GLU A 343 -9.03 7.38 -6.91
CA GLU A 343 -10.21 8.04 -6.38
C GLU A 343 -11.47 7.93 -7.25
N ASP A 344 -11.35 7.99 -8.59
CA ASP A 344 -12.51 7.80 -9.47
C ASP A 344 -13.07 6.39 -9.39
N ALA A 345 -12.19 5.40 -9.28
CA ALA A 345 -12.59 4.02 -9.11
C ALA A 345 -13.23 3.78 -7.73
N LEU A 346 -12.81 4.49 -6.67
CA LEU A 346 -13.48 4.48 -5.37
C LEU A 346 -14.88 5.08 -5.50
N ARG A 347 -14.96 6.31 -6.02
CA ARG A 347 -16.23 7.04 -6.18
C ARG A 347 -17.21 6.26 -7.04
N ALA A 348 -16.78 5.75 -8.19
CA ALA A 348 -17.64 5.04 -9.12
C ALA A 348 -18.24 3.77 -8.50
N GLY A 349 -17.48 3.01 -7.71
CA GLY A 349 -18.00 1.79 -7.10
C GLY A 349 -18.76 2.00 -5.79
N LEU A 350 -18.65 3.19 -5.18
CA LEU A 350 -19.36 3.53 -3.94
C LEU A 350 -20.44 4.61 -4.13
N VAL A 351 -20.73 5.03 -5.37
CA VAL A 351 -21.65 6.15 -5.67
C VAL A 351 -23.07 5.93 -5.13
N ARG A 352 -23.49 4.67 -4.99
CA ARG A 352 -24.81 4.28 -4.47
C ARG A 352 -24.81 3.99 -2.96
N ALA A 353 -23.67 4.12 -2.29
CA ALA A 353 -23.58 3.82 -0.87
C ALA A 353 -24.26 4.90 -0.03
N ASP A 354 -25.17 4.48 0.84
CA ASP A 354 -25.94 5.33 1.77
C ASP A 354 -25.67 5.00 3.26
N ARG A 355 -25.03 3.87 3.53
CA ARG A 355 -24.58 3.47 4.87
C ARG A 355 -23.17 2.89 4.81
N LEU A 356 -22.35 3.20 5.81
CA LEU A 356 -21.05 2.60 6.06
C LEU A 356 -21.04 2.00 7.47
N SER A 357 -20.67 0.73 7.59
CA SER A 357 -20.43 0.05 8.86
C SER A 357 -18.95 -0.28 9.01
N LEU A 358 -18.37 0.04 10.16
CA LEU A 358 -17.00 -0.29 10.51
C LEU A 358 -16.97 -1.32 11.64
N SER A 359 -16.23 -2.40 11.44
CA SER A 359 -16.06 -3.47 12.44
C SER A 359 -14.64 -3.98 12.49
N THR A 360 -14.22 -4.54 13.63
CA THR A 360 -12.97 -5.30 13.72
C THR A 360 -13.07 -6.60 12.94
N ILE A 361 -11.98 -7.01 12.30
CA ILE A 361 -11.91 -8.34 11.69
C ILE A 361 -11.55 -9.31 12.81
N SER A 362 -12.55 -10.00 13.36
CA SER A 362 -12.32 -11.01 14.41
C SER A 362 -11.42 -12.11 13.84
N ASP A 363 -10.20 -12.24 14.37
CA ASP A 363 -9.35 -13.38 14.06
C ASP A 363 -10.05 -14.66 14.55
N GLN A 364 -9.95 -15.75 13.78
CA GLN A 364 -10.55 -17.05 14.07
C GLN A 364 -9.92 -17.77 15.30
N ARG A 365 -9.41 -17.02 16.28
CA ARG A 365 -8.87 -17.54 17.53
C ARG A 365 -9.10 -16.54 18.66
N GLN A 366 -10.30 -16.57 19.24
CA GLN A 366 -10.52 -16.66 20.69
C GLN A 366 -12.01 -16.50 20.96
N HIS A 367 -12.54 -17.39 21.78
CA HIS A 367 -13.79 -17.16 22.48
C HIS A 367 -13.58 -15.95 23.39
N ASP A 368 -14.11 -14.79 23.02
CA ASP A 368 -14.52 -13.83 24.05
C ASP A 368 -15.75 -13.01 23.65
N ARG A 369 -16.66 -12.88 24.61
CA ARG A 369 -18.05 -12.44 24.45
C ARG A 369 -18.19 -10.93 24.59
N HIS A 370 -17.51 -10.16 23.76
CA HIS A 370 -17.85 -8.75 23.54
C HIS A 370 -17.82 -8.46 22.04
N ARG A 371 -18.99 -8.55 21.38
CA ARG A 371 -19.17 -7.90 20.08
C ARG A 371 -19.21 -6.41 20.36
N ASP A 372 -18.12 -5.70 20.09
CA ASP A 372 -18.17 -4.24 19.97
C ASP A 372 -19.21 -3.90 18.89
N SER A 373 -20.12 -3.00 19.22
CA SER A 373 -21.14 -2.57 18.25
C SER A 373 -20.44 -1.86 17.09
N PRO A 374 -20.76 -2.19 15.83
CA PRO A 374 -20.11 -1.55 14.70
C PRO A 374 -20.37 -0.04 14.73
N VAL A 375 -19.36 0.73 14.36
CA VAL A 375 -19.52 2.18 14.20
C VAL A 375 -20.15 2.43 12.84
N GLU A 376 -21.27 3.15 12.81
CA GLU A 376 -22.01 3.40 11.57
C GLU A 376 -22.03 4.88 11.17
N ILE A 377 -21.94 5.12 9.86
CA ILE A 377 -22.37 6.36 9.22
C ILE A 377 -23.62 6.03 8.40
N GLN A 378 -24.67 6.82 8.59
CA GLN A 378 -25.89 6.71 7.79
C GLN A 378 -26.15 7.99 7.01
N GLY A 379 -26.89 7.84 5.91
CA GLY A 379 -27.28 8.92 5.01
C GLY A 379 -26.29 9.10 3.87
N THR A 380 -26.83 9.13 2.64
CA THR A 380 -26.06 9.30 1.39
C THR A 380 -25.13 10.51 1.44
N GLU A 381 -25.58 11.65 1.97
CA GLU A 381 -24.75 12.85 2.06
C GLU A 381 -23.50 12.63 2.92
N ASN A 382 -23.64 12.00 4.09
CA ASN A 382 -22.53 11.75 5.01
C ASN A 382 -21.53 10.74 4.43
N VAL A 383 -22.03 9.65 3.85
CA VAL A 383 -21.20 8.61 3.23
C VAL A 383 -20.45 9.17 2.03
N GLN A 384 -21.13 9.89 1.14
CA GLN A 384 -20.48 10.51 -0.03
C GLN A 384 -19.52 11.63 0.37
N LYS A 385 -19.81 12.40 1.43
CA LYS A 385 -18.87 13.39 1.99
C LYS A 385 -17.58 12.72 2.45
N LEU A 386 -17.66 11.63 3.21
CA LEU A 386 -16.48 10.85 3.62
C LEU A 386 -15.70 10.36 2.40
N ILE A 387 -16.36 9.70 1.44
CA ILE A 387 -15.73 9.19 0.21
C ILE A 387 -15.05 10.33 -0.57
N SER A 388 -15.68 11.51 -0.64
CA SER A 388 -15.14 12.67 -1.34
C SER A 388 -13.83 13.20 -0.72
N THR A 389 -13.62 12.97 0.59
CA THR A 389 -12.37 13.35 1.29
C THR A 389 -11.26 12.32 1.15
N MET A 390 -11.56 11.11 0.67
CA MET A 390 -10.56 10.07 0.46
C MET A 390 -9.64 10.46 -0.70
N ARG A 391 -8.38 10.78 -0.37
CA ARG A 391 -7.30 11.12 -1.31
C ARG A 391 -6.22 10.06 -1.16
N VAL A 392 -5.80 9.47 -2.27
CA VAL A 392 -4.81 8.40 -2.32
C VAL A 392 -3.45 8.99 -2.69
N THR A 393 -2.37 8.43 -2.15
CA THR A 393 -0.99 8.74 -2.50
C THR A 393 -0.51 7.72 -3.54
N PRO A 394 -0.46 8.05 -4.85
CA PRO A 394 -0.21 7.05 -5.89
C PRO A 394 1.16 6.37 -5.74
N ARG A 395 2.20 7.14 -5.44
CA ARG A 395 3.61 6.68 -5.32
C ARG A 395 3.84 5.51 -4.36
N ASN A 396 2.99 5.34 -3.35
CA ASN A 396 3.14 4.32 -2.32
C ASN A 396 2.01 3.28 -2.37
N SER A 397 1.14 3.35 -3.38
CA SER A 397 0.00 2.45 -3.54
C SER A 397 0.34 1.27 -4.44
N GLY A 398 -0.32 0.14 -4.26
CA GLY A 398 -0.18 -1.06 -5.09
C GLY A 398 0.90 -2.07 -4.66
N SER A 399 1.66 -1.81 -3.60
CA SER A 399 2.89 -2.56 -3.27
C SER A 399 2.94 -3.29 -1.91
N TYR A 400 1.91 -3.22 -1.05
CA TYR A 400 1.98 -3.81 0.30
C TYR A 400 1.51 -5.27 0.41
N ARG A 401 2.18 -6.03 1.30
CA ARG A 401 1.94 -7.45 1.64
C ARG A 401 0.92 -7.56 2.77
N MET A 402 -0.11 -8.38 2.55
CA MET A 402 -0.76 -9.36 3.44
C MET A 402 -0.69 -9.18 4.97
N SER A 403 -0.81 -7.98 5.54
CA SER A 403 -1.33 -7.91 6.91
C SER A 403 -2.81 -8.25 6.86
N LYS A 404 -3.26 -9.12 7.77
CA LYS A 404 -4.70 -9.31 8.01
C LYS A 404 -5.24 -7.90 8.26
N SER A 405 -6.23 -7.45 7.49
CA SER A 405 -6.80 -6.12 7.73
C SER A 405 -7.32 -6.10 9.17
N ASP A 406 -7.01 -5.04 9.92
CA ASP A 406 -7.40 -4.94 11.34
C ASP A 406 -8.90 -4.56 11.44
N TYR A 407 -9.40 -3.85 10.42
CA TYR A 407 -10.77 -3.35 10.35
C TYR A 407 -11.40 -3.59 8.98
N GLN A 408 -12.71 -3.82 8.98
CA GLN A 408 -13.56 -3.99 7.81
C GLN A 408 -14.49 -2.77 7.67
N LEU A 409 -14.59 -2.25 6.44
CA LEU A 409 -15.46 -1.16 6.03
C LEU A 409 -16.49 -1.74 5.04
N ASP A 410 -17.72 -1.88 5.49
CA ASP A 410 -18.83 -2.37 4.68
C ASP A 410 -19.72 -1.22 4.24
N PHE A 411 -19.80 -1.02 2.93
CA PHE A 411 -20.64 -0.01 2.30
C PHE A 411 -21.92 -0.64 1.79
N TYR A 412 -23.07 -0.08 2.15
CA TYR A 412 -24.39 -0.58 1.80
C TYR A 412 -25.17 0.44 0.95
N GLU A 413 -26.10 -0.08 0.16
CA GLU A 413 -27.22 0.63 -0.43
C GLU A 413 -28.50 0.00 0.16
N GLY A 414 -29.14 0.70 1.11
CA GLY A 414 -30.14 0.11 1.98
C GLY A 414 -29.58 -1.11 2.74
N GLU A 415 -30.17 -2.29 2.51
CA GLU A 415 -29.70 -3.56 3.09
C GLU A 415 -28.72 -4.32 2.20
N ARG A 416 -28.44 -3.81 0.98
CA ARG A 416 -27.58 -4.50 0.04
C ARG A 416 -26.12 -4.07 0.24
N LEU A 417 -25.26 -5.00 0.61
CA LEU A 417 -23.80 -4.77 0.65
C LEU A 417 -23.27 -4.48 -0.77
N VAL A 418 -22.68 -3.30 -0.97
CA VAL A 418 -22.13 -2.82 -2.23
C VAL A 418 -20.64 -3.10 -2.33
N ALA A 419 -19.90 -2.89 -1.24
CA ALA A 419 -18.46 -3.13 -1.20
C ALA A 419 -17.99 -3.40 0.23
N THR A 420 -16.99 -4.28 0.33
CA THR A 420 -16.21 -4.50 1.55
C THR A 420 -14.77 -4.11 1.29
N MET A 421 -14.22 -3.26 2.15
CA MET A 421 -12.84 -2.82 2.11
C MET A 421 -12.16 -3.09 3.46
N GLY A 422 -10.89 -3.45 3.43
CA GLY A 422 -10.05 -3.52 4.63
C GLY A 422 -9.36 -2.20 4.89
N LEU A 423 -9.24 -1.79 6.15
CA LEU A 423 -8.35 -0.73 6.59
C LEU A 423 -7.26 -1.34 7.48
N HIS A 424 -6.00 -1.02 7.19
CA HIS A 424 -4.86 -1.45 7.99
C HIS A 424 -3.84 -0.33 8.16
N HIS A 425 -3.07 -0.40 9.25
CA HIS A 425 -2.08 0.60 9.64
C HIS A 425 -2.61 2.04 9.65
N GLY A 426 -3.89 2.19 10.00
CA GLY A 426 -4.61 3.46 10.07
C GLY A 426 -4.72 4.28 8.78
N ARG A 427 -4.29 3.79 7.61
CA ARG A 427 -4.33 4.60 6.38
C ARG A 427 -4.29 3.84 5.06
N PHE A 428 -4.18 2.52 5.07
CA PHE A 428 -4.13 1.74 3.83
C PHE A 428 -5.46 1.04 3.60
N LEU A 429 -6.08 1.35 2.46
CA LEU A 429 -7.34 0.75 2.04
C LEU A 429 -7.07 -0.43 1.10
N ARG A 430 -7.63 -1.59 1.44
CA ARG A 430 -7.62 -2.79 0.62
C ARG A 430 -9.01 -3.05 0.07
N TRP A 431 -9.15 -3.23 -1.23
CA TRP A 431 -10.43 -3.64 -1.83
C TRP A 431 -10.29 -4.98 -2.55
N HIS A 432 -10.39 -6.08 -1.80
CA HIS A 432 -10.11 -7.44 -2.31
C HIS A 432 -10.92 -7.82 -3.56
N ARG A 433 -12.19 -7.40 -3.62
CA ARG A 433 -13.06 -7.61 -4.78
C ARG A 433 -13.20 -6.36 -5.67
N GLY A 434 -12.46 -5.32 -5.32
CA GLY A 434 -12.50 -4.04 -6.00
C GLY A 434 -11.79 -4.05 -7.33
N ARG A 435 -11.71 -2.85 -7.89
CA ARG A 435 -11.12 -2.63 -9.21
C ARG A 435 -9.62 -2.27 -9.14
N TRP A 436 -9.04 -2.13 -7.95
CA TRP A 436 -7.62 -1.82 -7.79
C TRP A 436 -6.73 -3.07 -7.66
N PRO A 437 -5.47 -3.02 -8.14
CA PRO A 437 -4.55 -4.15 -8.11
C PRO A 437 -3.87 -4.38 -6.75
N GLY A 438 -4.11 -3.50 -5.77
CA GLY A 438 -3.46 -3.54 -4.47
C GLY A 438 -4.00 -2.49 -3.49
N ASP A 439 -3.18 -2.19 -2.48
CA ASP A 439 -3.57 -1.32 -1.38
C ASP A 439 -3.38 0.14 -1.78
N ALA A 440 -4.36 0.98 -1.42
CA ALA A 440 -4.29 2.41 -1.63
C ALA A 440 -3.89 3.10 -0.33
N GLU A 441 -2.74 3.78 -0.32
CA GLU A 441 -2.35 4.61 0.81
C GLU A 441 -3.16 5.90 0.80
N LEU A 442 -4.03 6.11 1.78
CA LEU A 442 -4.66 7.40 2.00
C LEU A 442 -3.62 8.43 2.43
N THR A 443 -3.75 9.65 1.92
CA THR A 443 -3.05 10.80 2.49
C THR A 443 -3.42 10.93 3.96
N ILE A 444 -2.52 11.47 4.78
CA ILE A 444 -2.76 11.66 6.23
C ILE A 444 -4.08 12.40 6.51
N PRO A 445 -4.42 13.51 5.83
CA PRO A 445 -5.71 14.18 6.03
C PRO A 445 -6.90 13.30 5.68
N ALA A 446 -6.79 12.49 4.62
CA ALA A 446 -7.85 11.59 4.18
C ALA A 446 -8.06 10.38 5.10
N ALA A 447 -7.00 9.91 5.76
CA ALA A 447 -7.06 8.79 6.71
C ALA A 447 -7.69 9.18 8.05
N ARG A 448 -7.60 10.47 8.43
CA ARG A 448 -7.96 10.95 9.75
C ARG A 448 -9.46 10.80 10.10
N PRO A 449 -10.42 11.17 9.22
CA PRO A 449 -11.84 10.97 9.51
C PRO A 449 -12.21 9.51 9.79
N LEU A 450 -11.62 8.57 9.06
CA LEU A 450 -11.83 7.13 9.29
C LEU A 450 -11.28 6.68 10.65
N CYS A 451 -10.07 7.13 11.00
CA CYS A 451 -9.47 6.81 12.29
C CYS A 451 -10.22 7.43 13.48
N ASP A 452 -10.68 8.68 13.33
CA ASP A 452 -11.42 9.38 14.38
C ASP A 452 -12.81 8.74 14.59
N LEU A 453 -13.44 8.26 13.51
CA LEU A 453 -14.68 7.50 13.60
C LEU A 453 -14.49 6.16 14.32
N LEU A 454 -13.45 5.40 13.97
CA LEU A 454 -13.12 4.16 14.68
C LEU A 454 -12.82 4.41 16.16
N ALA A 455 -12.08 5.49 16.47
CA ALA A 455 -11.81 5.89 17.85
C ALA A 455 -13.08 6.28 18.63
N SER A 456 -14.08 6.89 17.97
CA SER A 456 -15.37 7.19 18.61
C SER A 456 -16.15 5.94 19.04
N GLY A 457 -15.88 4.79 18.41
CA GLY A 457 -16.38 3.47 18.81
C GLY A 457 -15.47 2.69 19.75
N GLY A 458 -14.42 3.31 20.31
CA GLY A 458 -13.48 2.65 21.22
C GLY A 458 -12.25 2.00 20.54
N HIS A 459 -12.11 2.10 19.22
CA HIS A 459 -10.99 1.52 18.49
C HIS A 459 -9.88 2.56 18.23
N GLU A 460 -9.03 2.82 19.25
CA GLU A 460 -7.98 3.86 19.17
C GLU A 460 -6.74 3.46 18.35
N GLU A 461 -6.57 2.16 18.04
CA GLU A 461 -5.35 1.64 17.42
C GLU A 461 -5.02 2.25 16.04
N PRO A 462 -5.96 2.34 15.07
CA PRO A 462 -5.73 3.03 13.80
C PRO A 462 -5.23 4.46 13.96
N GLN A 463 -5.79 5.18 14.94
CA GLN A 463 -5.39 6.55 15.22
C GLN A 463 -3.97 6.62 15.79
N ARG A 464 -3.60 5.69 16.68
CA ARG A 464 -2.24 5.54 17.21
C ARG A 464 -1.24 5.19 16.11
N GLU A 465 -1.56 4.25 15.24
CA GLU A 465 -0.72 3.87 14.09
C GLU A 465 -0.54 5.03 13.12
N LEU A 466 -1.60 5.77 12.80
CA LEU A 466 -1.53 6.97 11.96
C LEU A 466 -0.59 8.02 12.59
N ARG A 467 -0.70 8.27 13.90
CA ARG A 467 0.22 9.16 14.65
C ARG A 467 1.66 8.67 14.59
N GLN A 468 1.91 7.37 14.79
CA GLN A 468 3.25 6.79 14.68
C GLN A 468 3.80 6.90 13.25
N ALA A 469 2.98 6.66 12.23
CA ALA A 469 3.40 6.77 10.85
C ALA A 469 3.71 8.22 10.45
N ILE A 470 2.97 9.19 11.00
CA ILE A 470 3.30 10.63 10.93
C ILE A 470 4.65 10.89 11.60
N ALA A 471 4.86 10.39 12.83
CA ALA A 471 6.11 10.55 13.57
C ALA A 471 7.30 9.93 12.84
N ARG A 472 7.17 8.71 12.30
CA ARG A 472 8.20 8.03 11.49
C ARG A 472 8.49 8.78 10.19
N LYS A 473 7.46 9.27 9.49
CA LYS A 473 7.65 10.11 8.29
C LYS A 473 8.37 11.41 8.63
N ARG A 474 8.04 12.03 9.76
CA ARG A 474 8.75 13.21 10.29
C ARG A 474 10.21 12.89 10.63
N ALA A 475 10.47 11.75 11.29
CA ALA A 475 11.82 11.30 11.64
C ALA A 475 12.67 10.95 10.40
N ARG A 476 12.12 10.22 9.42
CA ARG A 476 12.80 9.85 8.16
C ARG A 476 13.14 11.07 7.30
N VAL A 477 12.36 12.14 7.40
CA VAL A 477 12.58 13.40 6.68
C VAL A 477 13.59 14.32 7.39
N LYS A 478 13.95 14.04 8.65
CA LYS A 478 14.76 14.94 9.48
C LYS A 478 15.96 14.22 10.10
N ASN A 479 17.07 14.13 9.36
CA ASN A 479 18.36 13.91 10.00
C ASN A 479 19.02 15.27 10.31
N TRP A 480 18.74 15.84 11.48
CA TRP A 480 19.39 17.08 11.94
C TRP A 480 20.73 16.81 12.63
N ASP A 481 21.13 15.55 12.81
CA ASP A 481 22.37 15.16 13.49
C ASP A 481 23.62 15.86 12.95
N PRO A 482 23.79 16.12 11.63
CA PRO A 482 24.92 16.90 11.14
C PRO A 482 24.96 18.33 11.68
N SER A 483 23.81 18.99 11.84
CA SER A 483 23.74 20.34 12.43
C SER A 483 24.07 20.31 13.92
N ILE A 484 23.59 19.28 14.64
CA ILE A 484 23.87 19.11 16.07
C ILE A 484 25.35 18.82 16.31
N ARG A 485 25.95 17.92 15.52
CA ARG A 485 27.39 17.64 15.56
C ARG A 485 28.23 18.87 15.25
N SER A 486 27.76 19.74 14.36
CA SER A 486 28.44 21.02 14.09
C SER A 486 28.45 21.92 15.33
N PHE A 487 27.37 21.98 16.12
CA PHE A 487 27.36 22.73 17.37
C PHE A 487 28.31 22.12 18.40
N GLU A 488 28.25 20.80 18.58
CA GLU A 488 29.13 20.07 19.51
C GLU A 488 30.61 20.28 19.18
N LYS A 489 30.95 20.27 17.89
CA LYS A 489 32.32 20.56 17.44
C LYS A 489 32.75 21.98 17.81
N VAL A 490 31.89 22.98 17.56
CA VAL A 490 32.17 24.37 17.95
C VAL A 490 32.34 24.50 19.46
N ASP A 491 31.55 23.78 20.25
CA ASP A 491 31.64 23.80 21.72
C ASP A 491 32.91 23.12 22.25
N GLN A 492 33.40 22.10 21.55
CA GLN A 492 34.69 21.48 21.85
C GLN A 492 35.86 22.43 21.54
N GLU A 493 35.79 23.14 20.42
CA GLU A 493 36.82 24.09 19.98
C GLU A 493 36.79 25.41 20.77
N SER A 494 35.63 25.83 21.24
CA SER A 494 35.43 27.08 21.98
C SER A 494 34.36 26.89 23.07
N PRO A 495 34.76 26.41 24.26
CA PRO A 495 33.82 26.10 25.33
C PRO A 495 32.92 27.29 25.69
N PRO A 496 31.59 27.08 25.74
CA PRO A 496 30.62 28.13 25.99
C PRO A 496 30.74 28.70 27.41
N SER A 497 30.46 30.00 27.58
CA SER A 497 30.48 30.64 28.89
C SER A 497 29.34 30.13 29.78
N LYS A 498 29.62 29.97 31.08
CA LYS A 498 28.68 29.42 32.08
C LYS A 498 27.45 30.32 32.36
N ASN A 499 27.44 31.56 31.87
CA ASN A 499 26.35 32.55 32.03
C ASN A 499 25.74 32.93 30.67
N SER A 500 25.60 31.96 29.77
CA SER A 500 25.17 32.19 28.39
C SER A 500 23.69 32.55 28.25
N ILE A 501 23.38 33.29 27.18
CA ILE A 501 22.02 33.52 26.68
C ILE A 501 21.87 32.70 25.40
N LEU A 502 20.98 31.72 25.41
CA LEU A 502 20.85 30.75 24.33
C LEU A 502 19.62 31.02 23.47
N LEU A 503 19.79 31.11 22.16
CA LEU A 503 18.69 31.19 21.20
C LEU A 503 18.57 29.86 20.46
N THR A 504 17.42 29.21 20.55
CA THR A 504 17.14 27.92 19.89
C THR A 504 15.85 27.98 19.08
N GLY A 505 15.77 27.13 18.07
CA GLY A 505 14.63 27.15 17.16
C GLY A 505 14.97 26.83 15.71
N SER A 506 14.21 27.43 14.80
CA SER A 506 14.26 27.11 13.37
C SER A 506 15.21 28.00 12.56
N SER A 507 14.99 28.08 11.24
CA SER A 507 15.85 28.81 10.32
C SER A 507 15.92 30.31 10.59
N SER A 508 14.90 30.91 11.20
CA SER A 508 14.93 32.32 11.63
C SER A 508 16.01 32.56 12.68
N ILE A 509 16.17 31.65 13.63
CA ILE A 509 17.26 31.73 14.62
C ILE A 509 18.59 31.40 13.95
N ARG A 510 18.67 30.31 13.18
CA ARG A 510 19.92 29.90 12.49
C ARG A 510 20.55 31.03 11.66
N LYS A 511 19.72 31.81 10.97
CA LYS A 511 20.16 32.88 10.07
C LYS A 511 20.44 34.22 10.79
N TRP A 512 20.13 34.34 12.07
CA TRP A 512 20.32 35.59 12.81
C TRP A 512 21.78 35.78 13.21
N ASN A 513 22.41 36.84 12.71
CA ASN A 513 23.75 37.25 13.15
C ASN A 513 23.70 37.85 14.57
N LEU A 514 23.84 37.00 15.59
CA LEU A 514 23.73 37.40 16.99
C LEU A 514 24.91 38.26 17.46
N LYS A 515 26.11 38.05 16.93
CA LYS A 515 27.31 38.81 17.31
C LYS A 515 27.18 40.29 16.95
N GLU A 516 26.62 40.55 15.78
CA GLU A 516 26.34 41.91 15.30
C GLU A 516 25.10 42.51 15.96
N SER A 517 24.05 41.70 16.16
CA SER A 517 22.78 42.17 16.74
C SER A 517 22.88 42.48 18.24
N PHE A 518 23.74 41.78 18.97
CA PHE A 518 23.88 41.89 20.43
C PHE A 518 25.36 41.99 20.83
N PRO A 519 26.04 43.10 20.47
CA PRO A 519 27.46 43.25 20.76
C PRO A 519 27.74 43.18 22.26
N GLY A 520 28.77 42.42 22.65
CA GLY A 520 29.20 42.27 24.04
C GLY A 520 28.33 41.36 24.91
N LYS A 521 27.22 40.82 24.43
CA LYS A 521 26.39 39.85 25.17
C LYS A 521 26.81 38.41 24.85
N PRO A 522 26.78 37.47 25.83
CA PRO A 522 27.20 36.08 25.64
C PRO A 522 26.13 35.24 24.92
N MET A 523 25.78 35.65 23.69
CA MET A 523 24.74 35.02 22.88
C MET A 523 25.23 33.73 22.21
N ILE A 524 24.45 32.66 22.31
CA ILE A 524 24.73 31.38 21.65
C ILE A 524 23.59 31.04 20.69
N ASN A 525 23.91 30.80 19.43
CA ASN A 525 22.95 30.38 18.41
C ASN A 525 22.89 28.84 18.32
N ARG A 526 21.71 28.27 18.60
CA ARG A 526 21.39 26.85 18.45
C ARG A 526 20.18 26.62 17.56
N GLY A 527 19.94 27.53 16.61
CA GLY A 527 18.90 27.37 15.60
C GLY A 527 19.35 26.43 14.48
N PHE A 528 18.48 25.49 14.07
CA PHE A 528 18.73 24.59 12.94
C PHE A 528 17.55 24.60 11.96
N GLY A 529 17.87 24.64 10.66
CA GLY A 529 16.97 25.23 9.67
C GLY A 529 15.79 24.35 9.29
N GLY A 530 14.56 24.85 9.42
CA GLY A 530 13.35 24.07 9.08
C GLY A 530 12.89 23.13 10.19
N SER A 531 13.47 23.24 11.38
CA SER A 531 13.05 22.51 12.57
C SER A 531 11.65 22.90 13.05
N GLU A 532 11.02 21.94 13.70
CA GLU A 532 9.80 22.06 14.48
C GLU A 532 10.14 22.12 15.97
N LEU A 533 9.19 22.56 16.80
CA LEU A 533 9.38 22.61 18.25
C LEU A 533 9.70 21.22 18.84
N SER A 534 9.08 20.16 18.30
CA SER A 534 9.38 18.77 18.67
C SER A 534 10.83 18.35 18.38
N ASP A 535 11.50 18.98 17.41
CA ASP A 535 12.91 18.67 17.12
C ASP A 535 13.82 19.32 18.18
N ALA A 536 13.47 20.53 18.67
CA ALA A 536 14.19 21.17 19.76
C ALA A 536 14.07 20.38 21.07
N ILE A 537 12.93 19.71 21.31
CA ILE A 537 12.74 18.76 22.41
C ILE A 537 13.67 17.55 22.25
N LEU A 538 13.69 16.94 21.06
CA LEU A 538 14.50 15.75 20.80
C LEU A 538 15.98 15.98 21.05
N TYR A 539 16.51 17.14 20.65
CA TYR A 539 17.93 17.47 20.79
C TYR A 539 18.25 18.31 22.02
N PHE A 540 17.29 18.53 22.92
CA PHE A 540 17.43 19.40 24.10
C PHE A 540 18.71 19.11 24.89
N ASP A 541 18.96 17.82 25.16
CA ASP A 541 20.11 17.39 25.97
C ASP A 541 21.45 17.74 25.34
N ARG A 542 21.50 17.84 24.02
CA ARG A 542 22.72 18.10 23.25
C ARG A 542 22.93 19.58 22.96
N ILE A 543 21.85 20.35 22.82
CA ILE A 543 21.94 21.76 22.41
C ILE A 543 21.66 22.76 23.54
N VAL A 544 21.15 22.33 24.69
CA VAL A 544 20.83 23.20 25.83
C VAL A 544 21.72 22.90 27.03
N LEU A 545 21.77 21.63 27.46
CA LEU A 545 22.44 21.26 28.71
C LEU A 545 23.94 21.58 28.77
N PRO A 546 24.72 21.46 27.67
CA PRO A 546 26.14 21.81 27.71
C PRO A 546 26.41 23.27 28.09
N HIS A 547 25.43 24.16 27.86
CA HIS A 547 25.59 25.61 28.05
C HIS A 547 25.14 26.12 29.42
N ARG A 548 24.31 25.35 30.14
CA ARG A 548 23.63 25.76 31.38
C ARG A 548 23.18 27.24 31.34
N PRO A 549 22.36 27.62 30.35
CA PRO A 549 22.08 29.02 30.07
C PRO A 549 21.25 29.65 31.18
N ARG A 550 21.48 30.94 31.45
CA ARG A 550 20.63 31.72 32.36
C ARG A 550 19.33 32.18 31.71
N VAL A 551 19.35 32.35 30.39
CA VAL A 551 18.18 32.70 29.56
C VAL A 551 18.17 31.82 28.32
N ILE A 552 17.00 31.27 27.99
CA ILE A 552 16.72 30.60 26.71
C ILE A 552 15.64 31.39 25.98
N PHE A 553 15.94 31.84 24.76
CA PHE A 553 14.92 32.27 23.82
C PHE A 553 14.58 31.15 22.84
N LEU A 554 13.30 30.82 22.75
CA LEU A 554 12.79 29.75 21.90
C LEU A 554 11.92 30.34 20.79
N TYR A 555 12.24 30.03 19.53
CA TYR A 555 11.40 30.36 18.37
C TYR A 555 11.13 29.11 17.52
N ALA A 556 9.90 28.62 17.57
CA ALA A 556 9.41 27.55 16.70
C ALA A 556 7.88 27.61 16.59
N GLY A 557 7.29 26.92 15.61
CA GLY A 557 5.84 26.90 15.40
C GLY A 557 5.40 27.22 13.97
N ASP A 558 6.17 28.03 13.23
CA ASP A 558 5.80 28.38 11.85
C ASP A 558 6.00 27.22 10.86
N ASN A 559 7.02 26.38 11.07
CA ASN A 559 7.21 25.13 10.32
C ASN A 559 6.29 24.01 10.80
N ASP A 560 5.95 24.00 12.09
CA ASP A 560 5.04 23.04 12.69
C ASP A 560 3.67 23.09 12.02
N ILE A 561 3.10 24.29 11.94
CA ILE A 561 1.78 24.52 11.35
C ILE A 561 1.82 24.30 9.83
N GLU A 562 2.86 24.75 9.14
CA GLU A 562 3.07 24.44 7.71
C GLU A 562 3.08 22.93 7.43
N ARG A 563 3.62 22.14 8.35
CA ARG A 563 3.72 20.68 8.25
C ARG A 563 2.52 19.95 8.87
N GLY A 564 1.43 20.67 9.12
CA GLY A 564 0.13 20.15 9.50
C GLY A 564 -0.04 19.87 10.99
N LYS A 565 0.78 20.44 11.88
CA LYS A 565 0.41 20.49 13.31
C LYS A 565 -0.67 21.56 13.53
N SER A 566 -1.63 21.24 14.40
CA SER A 566 -2.57 22.24 14.93
C SER A 566 -1.90 23.12 15.99
N ALA A 567 -2.52 24.27 16.29
CA ALA A 567 -2.12 25.16 17.37
C ALA A 567 -2.00 24.41 18.70
N GLN A 568 -2.95 23.53 19.00
CA GLN A 568 -2.93 22.71 20.22
C GLN A 568 -1.70 21.80 20.29
N GLN A 569 -1.29 21.20 19.17
CA GLN A 569 -0.09 20.35 19.14
C GLN A 569 1.19 21.17 19.36
N VAL A 570 1.27 22.39 18.82
CA VAL A 570 2.39 23.30 19.10
C VAL A 570 2.42 23.70 20.57
N VAL A 571 1.26 23.97 21.17
CA VAL A 571 1.14 24.27 22.62
C VAL A 571 1.61 23.11 23.48
N GLU A 572 1.24 21.87 23.13
CA GLU A 572 1.69 20.69 23.89
C GLU A 572 3.20 20.46 23.78
N ASP A 573 3.78 20.70 22.60
CA ASP A 573 5.24 20.67 22.42
C ASP A 573 5.91 21.80 23.25
N TYR A 574 5.32 23.00 23.31
CA TYR A 574 5.81 24.08 24.17
C TYR A 574 5.81 23.68 25.65
N LYS A 575 4.70 23.12 26.14
CA LYS A 575 4.61 22.62 27.52
C LYS A 575 5.64 21.53 27.80
N ALA A 576 5.90 20.64 26.85
CA ALA A 576 6.92 19.61 26.97
C ALA A 576 8.33 20.22 27.06
N TYR A 577 8.65 21.21 26.22
CA TYR A 577 9.92 21.93 26.26
C TYR A 577 10.11 22.72 27.57
N SER A 578 9.08 23.43 28.01
CA SER A 578 9.06 24.18 29.28
C SER A 578 9.29 23.26 30.50
N ARG A 579 8.67 22.07 30.50
CA ARG A 579 8.93 21.03 31.52
C ARG A 579 10.38 20.55 31.53
N LEU A 580 11.02 20.37 30.37
CA LEU A 580 12.43 19.96 30.30
C LEU A 580 13.36 21.00 30.92
N ILE A 581 13.11 22.29 30.70
CA ILE A 581 13.87 23.37 31.34
C ILE A 581 13.73 23.28 32.85
N ARG A 582 12.50 23.24 33.38
CA ARG A 582 12.26 23.14 34.83
C ARG A 582 12.95 21.95 35.47
N GLN A 583 13.00 20.81 34.77
CA GLN A 583 13.60 19.58 35.28
C GLN A 583 15.12 19.56 35.22
N LYS A 584 15.71 20.05 34.11
CA LYS A 584 17.14 19.81 33.82
C LYS A 584 18.02 21.04 34.00
N VAL A 585 17.46 22.25 33.92
CA VAL A 585 18.15 23.53 34.12
C VAL A 585 17.27 24.48 34.96
N PRO A 586 16.98 24.13 36.23
CA PRO A 586 16.12 24.95 37.08
C PRO A 586 16.72 26.35 37.29
N GLY A 587 15.87 27.37 37.26
CA GLY A 587 16.26 28.78 37.39
C GLY A 587 16.56 29.50 36.07
N THR A 588 16.62 28.80 34.94
CA THR A 588 16.72 29.42 33.61
C THR A 588 15.43 30.13 33.22
N LYS A 589 15.53 31.38 32.76
CA LYS A 589 14.39 32.14 32.20
C LYS A 589 14.10 31.67 30.77
N LEU A 590 12.87 31.28 30.47
CA LEU A 590 12.41 30.89 29.14
C LEU A 590 11.60 32.03 28.50
N GLY A 591 12.15 32.64 27.45
CA GLY A 591 11.43 33.56 26.57
C GLY A 591 10.92 32.85 25.32
N PHE A 592 9.61 32.67 25.19
CA PHE A 592 8.99 32.21 23.95
C PHE A 592 8.82 33.40 22.99
N ILE A 593 9.57 33.40 21.89
CA ILE A 593 9.42 34.36 20.81
C ILE A 593 8.18 33.97 20.02
N ALA A 594 7.21 34.89 19.95
CA ALA A 594 5.96 34.67 19.23
C ALA A 594 6.20 34.10 17.82
N ILE A 595 5.36 33.13 17.42
CA ILE A 595 5.34 32.59 16.07
C ILE A 595 5.04 33.75 15.12
N LYS A 596 5.93 33.97 14.15
CA LYS A 596 5.83 35.14 13.27
C LYS A 596 4.86 34.88 12.12
N PRO A 597 4.04 35.87 11.73
CA PRO A 597 3.43 35.87 10.40
C PRO A 597 4.50 36.03 9.31
N SER A 598 4.22 35.55 8.10
CA SER A 598 5.03 35.86 6.93
C SER A 598 4.16 36.00 5.69
N ILE A 599 4.64 36.78 4.71
CA ILE A 599 3.91 36.98 3.45
C ILE A 599 3.66 35.64 2.76
N LYS A 600 4.65 34.74 2.73
CA LYS A 600 4.54 33.41 2.12
C LYS A 600 3.51 32.50 2.80
N ARG A 601 3.36 32.61 4.12
CA ARG A 601 2.48 31.74 4.95
C ARG A 601 1.33 32.50 5.60
N TRP A 602 0.90 33.62 5.03
CA TRP A 602 -0.14 34.46 5.63
C TRP A 602 -1.45 33.69 5.86
N HIS A 603 -1.79 32.76 4.95
CA HIS A 603 -2.96 31.90 5.07
C HIS A 603 -2.94 30.97 6.31
N LEU A 604 -1.77 30.74 6.92
CA LEU A 604 -1.62 29.96 8.15
C LEU A 604 -1.60 30.82 9.42
N TRP A 605 -1.60 32.15 9.28
CA TRP A 605 -1.53 33.07 10.40
C TRP A 605 -2.62 32.85 11.46
N PRO A 606 -3.90 32.57 11.12
CA PRO A 606 -4.92 32.34 12.15
C PRO A 606 -4.56 31.22 13.13
N GLU A 607 -3.98 30.12 12.63
CA GLU A 607 -3.56 29.00 13.47
C GLU A 607 -2.32 29.35 14.31
N MET A 608 -1.37 30.09 13.73
CA MET A 608 -0.17 30.57 14.44
C MET A 608 -0.55 31.57 15.56
N ALA A 609 -1.48 32.48 15.27
CA ALA A 609 -2.02 33.43 16.24
C ALA A 609 -2.79 32.74 17.36
N MET A 610 -3.51 31.65 17.06
CA MET A 610 -4.16 30.84 18.09
C MET A 610 -3.13 30.20 19.03
N ALA A 611 -2.08 29.57 18.49
CA ALA A 611 -1.00 29.01 19.31
C ALA A 611 -0.32 30.08 20.17
N ASN A 612 -0.02 31.25 19.57
CA ASN A 612 0.56 32.39 20.27
C ASN A 612 -0.28 32.83 21.48
N ARG A 613 -1.59 33.01 21.31
CA ARG A 613 -2.49 33.42 22.41
C ARG A 613 -2.48 32.41 23.56
N ILE A 614 -2.56 31.11 23.25
CA ILE A 614 -2.58 30.07 24.27
C ILE A 614 -1.24 30.00 25.01
N ILE A 615 -0.11 30.08 24.28
CA ILE A 615 1.22 30.08 24.89
C ILE A 615 1.43 31.33 25.75
N GLN A 616 0.97 32.49 25.30
CA GLN A 616 0.99 33.72 26.10
C GLN A 616 0.29 33.53 27.45
N SER A 617 -0.94 33.02 27.45
CA SER A 617 -1.67 32.74 28.70
C SER A 617 -0.96 31.72 29.60
N ILE A 618 -0.23 30.75 29.03
CA ILE A 618 0.58 29.82 29.82
C ILE A 618 1.75 30.57 30.47
N CYS A 619 2.49 31.38 29.71
CA CYS A 619 3.63 32.16 30.22
C CYS A 619 3.22 33.10 31.37
N GLU A 620 2.01 33.66 31.36
CA GLU A 620 1.49 34.53 32.43
C GLU A 620 1.32 33.79 33.77
N THR A 621 1.20 32.48 33.74
CA THR A 621 0.96 31.63 34.94
C THR A 621 2.18 30.83 35.38
N GLU A 622 3.19 30.67 34.51
CA GLU A 622 4.38 29.87 34.78
C GLU A 622 5.55 30.75 35.23
N GLU A 623 6.14 30.44 36.38
CA GLU A 623 7.34 31.13 36.86
C GLU A 623 8.50 30.99 35.86
N ASN A 624 9.31 32.06 35.73
CA ASN A 624 10.45 32.13 34.82
C ASN A 624 10.10 31.91 33.34
N SER A 625 8.83 32.03 32.95
CA SER A 625 8.36 31.90 31.58
C SER A 625 7.83 33.24 31.07
N TYR A 626 8.19 33.60 29.84
CA TYR A 626 7.91 34.92 29.28
C TYR A 626 7.48 34.81 27.83
N TYR A 627 6.38 35.46 27.47
CA TYR A 627 5.96 35.62 26.09
C TYR A 627 6.56 36.89 25.50
N ILE A 628 7.19 36.79 24.33
CA ILE A 628 7.87 37.91 23.66
C ILE A 628 7.17 38.21 22.36
N ASP A 629 6.42 39.32 22.35
CA ASP A 629 5.67 39.77 21.19
C ASP A 629 6.60 40.43 20.15
N ILE A 630 6.93 39.67 19.11
CA ILE A 630 7.61 40.18 17.91
C ILE A 630 6.63 40.49 16.78
N VAL A 631 5.34 40.23 16.95
CA VAL A 631 4.31 40.35 15.90
C VAL A 631 3.85 41.79 15.77
N SER A 632 3.53 42.45 16.87
CA SER A 632 3.10 43.86 16.88
C SER A 632 4.04 44.79 16.09
N PRO A 633 5.38 44.75 16.25
CA PRO A 633 6.28 45.61 15.46
C PRO A 633 6.42 45.21 13.99
N MET A 634 5.82 44.09 13.56
CA MET A 634 5.82 43.67 12.16
C MET A 634 4.57 44.12 11.40
N LEU A 635 3.56 44.64 12.11
CA LEU A 635 2.30 45.11 11.54
C LEU A 635 2.29 46.64 11.45
N ASN A 636 1.72 47.15 10.36
CA ASN A 636 1.44 48.57 10.18
C ASN A 636 0.10 48.97 10.86
N SER A 637 -0.28 50.24 10.76
CA SER A 637 -1.52 50.79 11.32
C SER A 637 -2.79 50.11 10.80
N GLU A 638 -2.73 49.46 9.63
CA GLU A 638 -3.84 48.74 9.00
C GLU A 638 -3.85 47.23 9.36
N GLY A 639 -2.91 46.77 10.22
CA GLY A 639 -2.77 45.37 10.59
C GLY A 639 -2.15 44.48 9.50
N LEU A 640 -1.49 45.09 8.51
CA LEU A 640 -0.79 44.40 7.43
C LEU A 640 0.72 44.34 7.69
N LEU A 641 1.38 43.34 7.10
CA LEU A 641 2.83 43.17 7.25
C LEU A 641 3.63 44.26 6.54
N HIS A 642 4.63 44.80 7.24
CA HIS A 642 5.68 45.60 6.61
C HIS A 642 6.52 44.74 5.66
N GLY A 643 6.33 44.94 4.35
CA GLY A 643 6.95 44.12 3.32
C GLY A 643 8.49 44.14 3.33
N ASP A 644 9.09 45.25 3.75
CA ASP A 644 10.54 45.42 3.81
C ASP A 644 11.21 44.72 5.00
N LEU A 645 10.43 44.19 5.96
CA LEU A 645 10.92 43.31 7.02
C LEU A 645 11.20 41.88 6.55
N PHE A 646 10.84 41.53 5.31
CA PHE A 646 11.02 40.19 4.75
C PHE A 646 12.06 40.17 3.64
N ALA A 647 12.82 39.06 3.58
CA ALA A 647 13.73 38.78 2.49
C ALA A 647 12.96 38.43 1.20
N LYS A 648 13.71 38.27 0.09
CA LYS A 648 13.14 37.96 -1.23
C LYS A 648 12.26 36.72 -1.26
N ASP A 649 12.53 35.73 -0.40
CA ASP A 649 11.73 34.50 -0.31
C ASP A 649 10.37 34.68 0.40
N ARG A 650 10.08 35.90 0.88
CA ARG A 650 8.83 36.30 1.54
C ARG A 650 8.50 35.48 2.79
N LEU A 651 9.47 34.72 3.30
CA LEU A 651 9.34 33.83 4.46
C LEU A 651 10.28 34.24 5.58
N HIS A 652 11.56 34.43 5.27
CA HIS A 652 12.59 34.81 6.24
C HIS A 652 12.67 36.33 6.37
N LEU A 653 13.24 36.80 7.48
CA LEU A 653 13.42 38.23 7.73
C LEU A 653 14.53 38.81 6.84
N SER A 654 14.35 40.06 6.45
CA SER A 654 15.43 40.91 5.95
C SER A 654 16.30 41.39 7.11
N GLU A 655 17.37 42.13 6.81
CA GLU A 655 18.17 42.80 7.82
C GLU A 655 17.33 43.73 8.72
N LYS A 656 16.43 44.52 8.12
CA LYS A 656 15.49 45.37 8.87
C LYS A 656 14.55 44.56 9.77
N GLY A 657 14.11 43.39 9.28
CA GLY A 657 13.30 42.46 10.06
C GLY A 657 14.04 41.97 11.31
N TYR A 658 15.31 41.57 11.16
CA TYR A 658 16.14 41.21 12.30
C TYR A 658 16.41 42.39 13.23
N GLN A 659 16.65 43.60 12.73
CA GLN A 659 16.80 44.80 13.57
C GLN A 659 15.54 45.10 14.39
N ALA A 660 14.35 44.86 13.84
CA ALA A 660 13.09 44.98 14.59
C ALA A 660 13.02 43.97 15.74
N TRP A 661 13.36 42.71 15.47
CA TRP A 661 13.40 41.66 16.50
C TRP A 661 14.46 41.92 17.56
N THR A 662 15.66 42.37 17.17
CA THR A 662 16.74 42.75 18.08
C THR A 662 16.24 43.79 19.08
N ARG A 663 15.55 44.85 18.62
CA ARG A 663 15.01 45.90 19.51
C ARG A 663 14.00 45.37 20.53
N VAL A 664 13.25 44.32 20.19
CA VAL A 664 12.31 43.69 21.13
C VAL A 664 13.08 42.89 22.18
N LEU A 665 13.98 42.00 21.74
CA LEU A 665 14.74 41.15 22.66
C LEU A 665 15.71 41.94 23.55
N SER A 666 16.35 43.00 23.03
CA SER A 666 17.23 43.87 23.84
C SER A 666 16.46 44.55 24.97
N ARG A 667 15.28 45.11 24.69
CA ARG A 667 14.41 45.70 25.72
C ARG A 667 13.97 44.67 26.75
N TRP A 668 13.61 43.47 26.28
CA TRP A 668 13.24 42.39 27.20
C TRP A 668 14.41 42.03 28.13
N LEU A 669 15.63 41.91 27.59
CA LEU A 669 16.84 41.62 28.37
C LEU A 669 17.14 42.72 29.39
N GLU A 670 17.01 44.00 29.03
CA GLU A 670 17.21 45.12 29.97
C GLU A 670 16.24 45.06 31.15
N GLN A 671 14.99 44.64 30.91
CA GLN A 671 13.95 44.57 31.95
C GLN A 671 14.05 43.31 32.81
N HIS A 672 14.37 42.17 32.20
CA HIS A 672 14.22 40.86 32.85
C HIS A 672 15.55 40.16 33.10
N ASP A 673 16.66 40.61 32.51
CA ASP A 673 17.99 40.05 32.70
C ASP A 673 19.09 41.12 32.49
N PRO A 674 19.12 42.18 33.32
CA PRO A 674 20.02 43.32 33.13
C PRO A 674 21.52 42.95 33.17
N GLY A 675 21.86 41.72 33.56
CA GLY A 675 23.22 41.28 33.83
C GLY A 675 23.50 41.26 35.33
N PRO A 676 24.59 40.62 35.78
CA PRO A 676 25.25 41.04 37.01
C PRO A 676 25.80 42.46 36.89
#